data_AF-A0A672NGE5-F1
#
_entry.id   AF-A0A672NGE5-F1
#
_cell.length_a   1.000
_cell.length_b   1.000
_cell.length_c   1.000
_cell.angle_alpha   90.00
_cell.angle_beta   90.00
_cell.angle_gamma   90.00
#
_symmetry.space_group_name_H-M   'P 1'
#
loop_
_entity.id
_entity.type
_entity.pdbx_description
1 polymer ?
#
loop_
_entity_poly.entity_id
_entity_poly.type
_entity_poly.pdbx_seq_one_letter_code
_entity_poly.pdbx_strand_id
1 'polypeptide(L)'
;ILNNREILKRGSRTDSCLSFVRVEFNGCVLGDSQKLDVPVDKDVVYNFTCSFECSEVAHTLDDVAHKPVILTVFEILPKEKKQKEEKTTVLGQAVVDLLPLLRGQCSFSSTVLLHAVPGSPADVAVHEDGVKSTLDVTVHVPEPLLSDAQRSDSNVLMVTVETAYSVPDVWNPASTPPSHYIAALQMPVSATKEQVLLFSNGVLKMGGEKEPVPRPKKWPLGSLLAPGAEVIQGLYIDAEPTDTDHGDLTDIEDKDFRADAECNQKRVSWDTAHRCFIDAGGVACLSRRIAECRLWPVEIMKAIQTAPTKGGKTRQGEDEVQISFHGVVYMDLVPLLYPGVQRIHGVYRIYPFYESDLLNKTQRTYSVLKELSRTPAALSRNRANSSVNSLKAFQSKTMENQRGNNDVSKKPDSQGKCAQTDSVSGLEPQVNTEGQMYADSRSYIIIEIAVEKPLAPKRPPEELAKRVMELVPPRPPLPRRPAGAERVKTTFVLDFSPLLSLIFFSQSDLWEIYSIHTLLHTLKKKKIKSLIHSPHSKYSVVRIVREKMLRTEAFSDPEQLQAFLSQLYVFLVDEMHAALNKTLSVDSQDAHQEPVLSCAQLKHFAREAELNTDYQLAAQYYQECLIQERSEPSHWCDYGAFHMLTADHLKAEECFQQALSIQQTHIPSLLMCGVLSEMNGRYEDAETFFERATCVEPNNVVAWALFGIFCQTQEKCIEAEMAFREANKQLNAVLLNESASRAEITSDTQSGQKKDQKDESSGNTDEADAVHEEDRPQNDQESKQEVQQQIPPTSVQTTIYMETVWFLLQNYALQMAQRALALELLSPDRGTISSYHLALAKLHLLRGEHNSAEASLKEALTDNFQNPDIWALWGHLHYEKGDYSQAQSCYERTLDSVLDASDTHSIYLRLGSIYLQKGEYEKARPVFLRACKRSPSCLTWLRLGIACYRVIALSFQTGRKLEAEQSYKYALKMNLQEESLLEEIHELQSRVGFGNPSF
;
A
#
# COMPACT_ATOMS: atom_id res chain seq x y z
N ILE A 1 -45.46 3.46 19.93
CA ILE A 1 -46.69 3.05 19.22
C ILE A 1 -46.39 1.69 18.58
N LEU A 2 -47.29 0.72 18.77
CA LEU A 2 -47.16 -0.65 18.25
C LEU A 2 -48.31 -0.94 17.28
N ASN A 3 -48.01 -0.95 15.98
CA ASN A 3 -48.92 -1.48 14.95
C ASN A 3 -48.45 -2.88 14.57
N ASN A 4 -49.36 -3.84 14.58
CA ASN A 4 -49.09 -5.23 14.21
C ASN A 4 -49.76 -5.53 12.87
N ARG A 5 -48.98 -5.93 11.87
CA ARG A 5 -49.46 -6.27 10.54
C ARG A 5 -49.55 -7.78 10.36
N GLU A 6 -50.78 -8.23 10.12
CA GLU A 6 -51.24 -9.60 9.83
C GLU A 6 -50.81 -10.67 10.84
N ILE A 7 -51.77 -11.17 11.64
CA ILE A 7 -51.58 -12.37 12.48
C ILE A 7 -51.85 -13.63 11.66
N LEU A 8 -51.05 -14.68 11.91
CA LEU A 8 -51.13 -15.96 11.22
C LEU A 8 -52.55 -16.53 11.16
N LYS A 9 -52.95 -16.95 9.96
CA LYS A 9 -54.22 -17.67 9.72
C LYS A 9 -54.23 -18.95 10.54
N ARG A 10 -55.29 -19.17 11.31
CA ARG A 10 -55.58 -20.48 11.92
C ARG A 10 -56.83 -21.09 11.29
N GLY A 11 -56.67 -22.27 10.70
CA GLY A 11 -57.81 -23.02 10.20
C GLY A 11 -58.80 -23.42 11.31
N SER A 12 -60.10 -23.28 11.02
CA SER A 12 -61.22 -24.00 11.67
C SER A 12 -61.68 -23.62 13.09
N ARG A 13 -61.33 -22.45 13.65
CA ARG A 13 -62.09 -21.87 14.80
C ARG A 13 -62.42 -20.39 14.62
N THR A 14 -63.70 -20.09 14.73
CA THR A 14 -64.34 -18.78 14.52
C THR A 14 -64.43 -17.95 15.82
N ASP A 15 -63.39 -17.99 16.65
CA ASP A 15 -63.36 -17.30 17.95
C ASP A 15 -62.24 -16.24 17.96
N SER A 16 -62.50 -15.07 18.53
CA SER A 16 -61.48 -14.01 18.66
C SER A 16 -60.37 -14.44 19.63
N CYS A 17 -59.13 -14.14 19.26
CA CYS A 17 -57.96 -14.37 20.11
C CYS A 17 -57.68 -13.11 20.94
N LEU A 18 -57.64 -13.23 22.27
CA LEU A 18 -57.20 -12.14 23.15
C LEU A 18 -55.67 -12.12 23.20
N SER A 19 -55.06 -11.01 22.80
CA SER A 19 -53.59 -10.84 22.82
C SER A 19 -53.14 -9.60 23.58
N PHE A 20 -51.90 -9.63 24.06
CA PHE A 20 -51.20 -8.46 24.61
C PHE A 20 -49.69 -8.55 24.33
N VAL A 21 -49.00 -7.41 24.38
CA VAL A 21 -47.54 -7.31 24.22
C VAL A 21 -46.91 -6.98 25.56
N ARG A 22 -45.89 -7.74 25.94
CA ARG A 22 -44.97 -7.43 27.04
C ARG A 22 -43.69 -6.83 26.49
N VAL A 23 -43.18 -5.78 27.14
CA VAL A 23 -41.90 -5.17 26.82
C VAL A 23 -40.91 -5.43 27.96
N GLU A 24 -39.75 -5.97 27.63
CA GLU A 24 -38.68 -6.28 28.58
C GLU A 24 -37.35 -5.66 28.11
N PHE A 25 -36.56 -5.15 29.05
CA PHE A 25 -35.21 -4.65 28.80
C PHE A 25 -34.30 -5.03 29.97
N ASN A 26 -33.09 -5.53 29.66
CA ASN A 26 -32.10 -5.94 30.66
C ASN A 26 -32.67 -6.87 31.77
N GLY A 27 -33.52 -7.82 31.40
CA GLY A 27 -34.19 -8.76 32.32
C GLY A 27 -35.28 -8.14 33.22
N CYS A 28 -35.60 -6.85 33.05
CA CYS A 28 -36.68 -6.16 33.75
C CYS A 28 -37.90 -6.02 32.83
N VAL A 29 -39.08 -6.37 33.33
CA VAL A 29 -40.35 -6.12 32.62
C VAL A 29 -40.69 -4.64 32.75
N LEU A 30 -40.76 -3.93 31.62
CA LEU A 30 -41.11 -2.52 31.55
C LEU A 30 -42.62 -2.28 31.59
N GLY A 31 -43.40 -3.26 31.11
CA GLY A 31 -44.85 -3.29 31.25
C GLY A 31 -45.57 -4.13 30.19
N ASP A 32 -46.87 -4.31 30.40
CA ASP A 32 -47.79 -5.06 29.55
C ASP A 32 -48.82 -4.12 28.89
N SER A 33 -49.12 -4.35 27.61
CA SER A 33 -50.20 -3.64 26.92
C SER A 33 -51.59 -4.00 27.45
N GLN A 34 -52.59 -3.22 27.06
CA GLN A 34 -53.98 -3.67 27.22
C GLN A 34 -54.21 -4.97 26.43
N LYS A 35 -55.10 -5.82 26.96
CA LYS A 35 -55.56 -7.05 26.31
C LYS A 35 -56.56 -6.68 25.22
N LEU A 36 -56.28 -7.03 23.97
CA LEU A 36 -57.11 -6.69 22.81
C LEU A 36 -57.58 -7.95 22.09
N ASP A 37 -58.85 -7.96 21.69
CA ASP A 37 -59.37 -8.94 20.72
C ASP A 37 -58.72 -8.71 19.36
N VAL A 38 -58.11 -9.75 18.80
CA VAL A 38 -57.54 -9.77 17.45
C VAL A 38 -58.64 -10.14 16.45
N PRO A 39 -59.10 -9.22 15.58
CA PRO A 39 -59.86 -9.58 14.40
C PRO A 39 -58.95 -10.24 13.34
N VAL A 40 -59.49 -11.22 12.62
CA VAL A 40 -58.70 -12.07 11.69
C VAL A 40 -58.13 -11.27 10.49
N ASP A 41 -58.79 -10.17 10.08
CA ASP A 41 -58.49 -9.45 8.83
C ASP A 41 -58.08 -7.96 9.02
N LYS A 42 -57.50 -7.56 10.17
CA LYS A 42 -57.06 -6.15 10.38
C LYS A 42 -55.79 -6.00 11.21
N ASP A 43 -55.02 -4.97 10.89
CA ASP A 43 -53.88 -4.49 11.69
C ASP A 43 -54.32 -4.21 13.15
N VAL A 44 -53.59 -4.79 14.11
CA VAL A 44 -53.86 -4.61 15.55
C VAL A 44 -52.97 -3.50 16.10
N VAL A 45 -53.59 -2.43 16.58
CA VAL A 45 -52.90 -1.28 17.17
C VAL A 45 -52.94 -1.40 18.69
N TYR A 46 -51.82 -1.82 19.31
CA TYR A 46 -51.75 -1.99 20.76
C TYR A 46 -51.64 -0.66 21.53
N ASN A 47 -51.21 0.42 20.86
CA ASN A 47 -51.06 1.78 21.42
C ASN A 47 -50.37 1.85 22.81
N PHE A 48 -49.46 0.91 23.07
CA PHE A 48 -48.71 0.84 24.30
C PHE A 48 -47.46 1.74 24.27
N THR A 49 -47.13 2.30 25.43
CA THR A 49 -45.93 3.11 25.68
C THR A 49 -45.42 2.76 27.07
N CYS A 50 -44.12 2.48 27.18
CA CYS A 50 -43.39 2.31 28.43
C CYS A 50 -42.06 3.10 28.36
N SER A 51 -41.41 3.26 29.50
CA SER A 51 -40.16 4.01 29.64
C SER A 51 -39.28 3.39 30.71
N PHE A 52 -37.97 3.51 30.54
CA PHE A 52 -36.97 3.15 31.56
C PHE A 52 -35.96 4.29 31.71
N GLU A 53 -35.26 4.34 32.83
CA GLU A 53 -34.20 5.31 33.09
C GLU A 53 -32.83 4.71 32.73
N CYS A 54 -32.06 5.42 31.90
CA CYS A 54 -30.64 5.11 31.70
C CYS A 54 -29.83 5.84 32.78
N SER A 55 -29.16 5.07 33.65
CA SER A 55 -28.36 5.57 34.76
C SER A 55 -27.33 4.52 35.18
N GLU A 56 -26.23 4.92 35.81
CA GLU A 56 -25.18 4.00 36.27
C GLU A 56 -25.67 2.93 37.26
N VAL A 57 -26.81 3.16 37.91
CA VAL A 57 -27.39 2.28 38.95
C VAL A 57 -28.40 1.28 38.37
N ALA A 58 -29.14 1.65 37.31
CA ALA A 58 -30.21 0.82 36.74
C ALA A 58 -29.82 0.19 35.39
N HIS A 59 -29.49 1.03 34.41
CA HIS A 59 -29.22 0.62 33.03
C HIS A 59 -28.12 1.51 32.46
N THR A 60 -26.93 0.93 32.29
CA THR A 60 -25.73 1.66 31.83
C THR A 60 -25.78 1.93 30.32
N LEU A 61 -24.97 2.88 29.85
CA LEU A 61 -24.78 3.11 28.40
C LEU A 61 -24.26 1.85 27.68
N ASP A 62 -23.52 0.99 28.39
CA ASP A 62 -23.08 -0.30 27.88
C ASP A 62 -24.25 -1.27 27.65
N ASP A 63 -25.21 -1.33 28.58
CA ASP A 63 -26.45 -2.11 28.40
C ASP A 63 -27.23 -1.63 27.17
N VAL A 64 -27.28 -0.32 26.93
CA VAL A 64 -27.93 0.27 25.72
C VAL A 64 -27.16 -0.09 24.44
N ALA A 65 -25.85 -0.31 24.49
CA ALA A 65 -25.05 -0.68 23.33
C ALA A 65 -25.25 -2.14 22.89
N HIS A 66 -25.40 -3.07 23.83
CA HIS A 66 -25.36 -4.51 23.55
C HIS A 66 -26.61 -5.32 23.94
N LYS A 67 -27.59 -4.74 24.64
CA LYS A 67 -28.87 -5.38 24.93
C LYS A 67 -29.97 -4.71 24.11
N PRO A 68 -30.77 -5.47 23.36
CA PRO A 68 -31.94 -4.92 22.70
C PRO A 68 -33.15 -4.93 23.64
N VAL A 69 -34.19 -4.19 23.27
CA VAL A 69 -35.51 -4.30 23.91
C VAL A 69 -36.24 -5.51 23.32
N ILE A 70 -36.77 -6.37 24.18
CA ILE A 70 -37.50 -7.58 23.81
C ILE A 70 -39.00 -7.32 23.88
N LEU A 71 -39.71 -7.60 22.78
CA LEU A 71 -41.15 -7.47 22.63
C LEU A 71 -41.74 -8.87 22.52
N THR A 72 -42.45 -9.33 23.55
CA THR A 72 -43.06 -10.67 23.56
C THR A 72 -44.58 -10.55 23.40
N VAL A 73 -45.14 -11.16 22.36
CA VAL A 73 -46.59 -11.18 22.11
C VAL A 73 -47.19 -12.45 22.72
N PHE A 74 -48.21 -12.30 23.56
CA PHE A 74 -48.90 -13.37 24.25
C PHE A 74 -50.34 -13.53 23.75
N GLU A 75 -50.79 -14.77 23.57
CA GLU A 75 -52.19 -15.20 23.45
C GLU A 75 -52.72 -15.60 24.83
N ILE A 76 -53.98 -15.25 25.12
CA ILE A 76 -54.70 -15.67 26.32
C ILE A 76 -55.70 -16.75 25.94
N LEU A 77 -55.50 -17.97 26.45
CA LEU A 77 -56.41 -19.08 26.19
C LEU A 77 -57.72 -18.93 26.99
N PRO A 78 -58.88 -19.29 26.41
CA PRO A 78 -60.17 -19.20 27.09
C PRO A 78 -60.22 -20.09 28.34
N LYS A 79 -60.77 -19.55 29.44
CA LYS A 79 -60.83 -20.24 30.74
C LYS A 79 -61.66 -21.52 30.68
N GLU A 80 -61.00 -22.67 30.83
CA GLU A 80 -61.70 -23.92 31.13
C GLU A 80 -62.32 -23.87 32.54
N LYS A 81 -63.51 -24.48 32.71
CA LYS A 81 -64.38 -24.38 33.92
C LYS A 81 -63.79 -24.90 35.25
N LYS A 82 -62.49 -25.21 35.32
CA LYS A 82 -61.78 -25.69 36.53
C LYS A 82 -60.47 -24.94 36.86
N GLN A 83 -60.01 -23.99 36.05
CA GLN A 83 -58.77 -23.25 36.33
C GLN A 83 -59.04 -21.91 37.02
N LYS A 84 -58.17 -21.56 37.99
CA LYS A 84 -58.23 -20.28 38.74
C LYS A 84 -57.53 -19.12 38.03
N GLU A 85 -56.59 -19.43 37.14
CA GLU A 85 -55.69 -18.46 36.48
C GLU A 85 -55.86 -18.52 34.95
N GLU A 86 -55.50 -17.42 34.27
CA GLU A 86 -55.53 -17.33 32.82
C GLU A 86 -54.26 -17.97 32.24
N LYS A 87 -54.43 -19.03 31.43
CA LYS A 87 -53.30 -19.68 30.79
C LYS A 87 -52.89 -18.88 29.55
N THR A 88 -51.71 -18.27 29.61
CA THR A 88 -51.11 -17.52 28.49
C THR A 88 -50.12 -18.37 27.70
N THR A 89 -50.07 -18.19 26.39
CA THR A 89 -49.10 -18.82 25.48
C THR A 89 -48.33 -17.74 24.71
N VAL A 90 -47.02 -17.89 24.56
CA VAL A 90 -46.23 -16.97 23.73
C VAL A 90 -46.52 -17.27 22.26
N LEU A 91 -46.88 -16.24 21.48
CA LEU A 91 -47.02 -16.32 20.03
C LEU A 91 -45.68 -16.07 19.35
N GLY A 92 -44.93 -15.06 19.79
CA GLY A 92 -43.63 -14.73 19.22
C GLY A 92 -42.90 -13.62 19.96
N GLN A 93 -41.64 -13.42 19.56
CA GLN A 93 -40.76 -12.38 20.06
C GLN A 93 -40.20 -11.52 18.91
N ALA A 94 -40.13 -10.21 19.14
CA ALA A 94 -39.44 -9.25 18.29
C ALA A 94 -38.42 -8.46 19.12
N VAL A 95 -37.43 -7.87 18.46
CA VAL A 95 -36.22 -7.34 19.10
C VAL A 95 -35.87 -5.97 18.50
N VAL A 96 -35.57 -4.98 19.34
CA VAL A 96 -35.28 -3.60 18.94
C VAL A 96 -33.89 -3.18 19.41
N ASP A 97 -33.01 -2.84 18.46
CA ASP A 97 -31.66 -2.33 18.73
C ASP A 97 -31.71 -0.86 19.15
N LEU A 98 -31.02 -0.49 20.24
CA LEU A 98 -30.98 0.86 20.80
C LEU A 98 -29.72 1.66 20.41
N LEU A 99 -28.78 1.06 19.66
CA LEU A 99 -27.57 1.73 19.18
C LEU A 99 -27.80 3.09 18.48
N PRO A 100 -28.90 3.36 17.73
CA PRO A 100 -29.16 4.67 17.15
C PRO A 100 -29.20 5.82 18.17
N LEU A 101 -29.59 5.55 19.43
CA LEU A 101 -29.62 6.55 20.50
C LEU A 101 -28.21 7.00 20.91
N LEU A 102 -27.25 6.07 20.98
CA LEU A 102 -25.85 6.37 21.30
C LEU A 102 -25.17 7.16 20.16
N ARG A 103 -25.63 6.97 18.91
CA ARG A 103 -25.20 7.77 17.75
C ARG A 103 -25.73 9.22 17.77
N GLY A 104 -26.62 9.54 18.72
CA GLY A 104 -27.19 10.88 18.92
C GLY A 104 -28.58 11.08 18.30
N GLN A 105 -29.28 10.02 17.88
CA GLN A 105 -30.67 10.16 17.44
C GLN A 105 -31.60 10.25 18.66
N CYS A 106 -32.37 11.34 18.78
CA CYS A 106 -33.38 11.47 19.83
C CYS A 106 -34.62 10.60 19.56
N SER A 107 -34.91 10.24 18.31
CA SER A 107 -36.06 9.40 17.97
C SER A 107 -35.87 8.64 16.66
N PHE A 108 -36.30 7.38 16.62
CA PHE A 108 -36.36 6.57 15.41
C PHE A 108 -37.59 5.65 15.41
N SER A 109 -37.98 5.19 14.23
CA SER A 109 -39.05 4.21 14.03
C SER A 109 -38.50 3.01 13.26
N SER A 110 -38.86 1.80 13.65
CA SER A 110 -38.38 0.56 13.05
C SER A 110 -39.51 -0.47 12.98
N THR A 111 -39.67 -1.12 11.83
CA THR A 111 -40.57 -2.25 11.64
C THR A 111 -39.79 -3.54 11.91
N VAL A 112 -40.04 -4.18 13.05
CA VAL A 112 -39.32 -5.38 13.50
C VAL A 112 -40.11 -6.65 13.24
N LEU A 113 -39.40 -7.74 12.96
CA LEU A 113 -39.98 -9.03 12.60
C LEU A 113 -40.42 -9.78 13.87
N LEU A 114 -41.63 -10.35 13.86
CA LEU A 114 -42.13 -11.19 14.95
C LEU A 114 -41.77 -12.65 14.68
N HIS A 115 -40.83 -13.19 15.45
CA HIS A 115 -40.37 -14.58 15.33
C HIS A 115 -41.19 -15.50 16.23
N ALA A 116 -41.74 -16.58 15.68
CA ALA A 116 -42.44 -17.59 16.45
C ALA A 116 -41.49 -18.27 17.47
N VAL A 117 -42.02 -18.60 18.65
CA VAL A 117 -41.28 -19.40 19.65
C VAL A 117 -41.49 -20.89 19.34
N PRO A 118 -40.44 -21.75 19.39
CA PRO A 118 -40.58 -23.17 19.11
C PRO A 118 -41.66 -23.86 19.96
N GLY A 119 -42.57 -24.59 19.31
CA GLY A 119 -43.71 -25.25 19.95
C GLY A 119 -44.90 -24.34 20.28
N SER A 120 -44.89 -23.08 19.83
CA SER A 120 -46.06 -22.18 19.89
C SER A 120 -47.11 -22.49 18.80
N PRO A 121 -48.35 -22.00 18.93
CA PRO A 121 -49.34 -22.08 17.85
C PRO A 121 -48.90 -21.42 16.53
N ALA A 122 -48.03 -20.41 16.61
CA ALA A 122 -47.51 -19.69 15.45
C ALA A 122 -46.46 -20.50 14.68
N ASP A 123 -45.62 -21.25 15.39
CA ASP A 123 -44.56 -22.13 14.84
C ASP A 123 -45.13 -23.13 13.81
N VAL A 124 -46.30 -23.70 14.11
CA VAL A 124 -47.02 -24.65 13.24
C VAL A 124 -47.51 -23.99 11.94
N ALA A 125 -47.87 -22.71 11.96
CA ALA A 125 -48.48 -22.02 10.81
C ALA A 125 -47.47 -21.35 9.86
N VAL A 126 -46.22 -21.11 10.31
CA VAL A 126 -45.11 -20.63 9.45
C VAL A 126 -44.80 -21.61 8.31
N HIS A 127 -45.17 -22.89 8.45
CA HIS A 127 -44.96 -23.93 7.45
C HIS A 127 -45.97 -23.94 6.29
N GLU A 128 -47.10 -23.22 6.36
CA GLU A 128 -48.18 -23.30 5.36
C GLU A 128 -48.36 -22.04 4.50
N ASP A 129 -48.15 -20.83 5.05
CA ASP A 129 -48.24 -19.55 4.31
C ASP A 129 -47.02 -18.67 4.66
N GLY A 130 -46.19 -18.33 3.68
CA GLY A 130 -44.90 -17.64 3.87
C GLY A 130 -44.95 -16.16 4.29
N VAL A 131 -46.05 -15.69 4.87
CA VAL A 131 -46.23 -14.30 5.34
C VAL A 131 -45.61 -14.16 6.73
N LYS A 132 -44.77 -13.12 6.92
CA LYS A 132 -44.09 -12.87 8.19
C LYS A 132 -44.70 -11.67 8.92
N SER A 133 -45.27 -11.89 10.10
CA SER A 133 -45.84 -10.83 10.94
C SER A 133 -44.78 -9.83 11.40
N THR A 134 -45.16 -8.55 11.52
CA THR A 134 -44.25 -7.45 11.90
C THR A 134 -44.89 -6.50 12.91
N LEU A 135 -44.05 -5.88 13.73
CA LEU A 135 -44.42 -4.83 14.69
C LEU A 135 -43.71 -3.53 14.31
N ASP A 136 -44.46 -2.46 14.05
CA ASP A 136 -43.90 -1.11 14.00
C ASP A 136 -43.60 -0.63 15.41
N VAL A 137 -42.39 -0.15 15.67
CA VAL A 137 -41.95 0.34 16.98
C VAL A 137 -41.36 1.75 16.84
N THR A 138 -41.70 2.62 17.77
CA THR A 138 -41.19 4.00 17.85
C THR A 138 -40.43 4.20 19.16
N VAL A 139 -39.14 4.53 19.09
CA VAL A 139 -38.30 4.82 20.26
C VAL A 139 -37.98 6.31 20.27
N HIS A 140 -38.06 6.95 21.45
CA HIS A 140 -37.83 8.37 21.63
C HIS A 140 -37.21 8.67 23.01
N VAL A 141 -36.25 9.58 23.05
CA VAL A 141 -35.59 10.14 24.24
C VAL A 141 -35.72 11.67 24.16
N PRO A 142 -36.09 12.38 25.24
CA PRO A 142 -36.34 13.83 25.20
C PRO A 142 -35.11 14.67 24.80
N GLU A 143 -33.91 14.21 25.15
CA GLU A 143 -32.64 14.86 24.82
C GLU A 143 -31.63 13.76 24.38
N PRO A 144 -30.53 14.10 23.66
CA PRO A 144 -29.49 13.13 23.32
C PRO A 144 -28.89 12.48 24.57
N LEU A 145 -28.66 11.15 24.54
CA LEU A 145 -28.04 10.42 25.67
C LEU A 145 -26.60 10.86 25.98
N LEU A 146 -25.92 11.49 25.01
CA LEU A 146 -24.54 11.96 25.09
C LEU A 146 -24.47 13.39 24.54
N SER A 147 -23.71 14.25 25.21
CA SER A 147 -23.33 15.55 24.63
C SER A 147 -22.42 15.37 23.42
N ASP A 148 -22.32 16.39 22.55
CA ASP A 148 -21.48 16.30 21.34
C ASP A 148 -20.00 16.02 21.64
N ALA A 149 -19.46 16.53 22.75
CA ALA A 149 -18.09 16.25 23.18
C ALA A 149 -17.92 14.82 23.71
N GLN A 150 -18.85 14.33 24.53
CA GLN A 150 -18.83 12.93 24.95
C GLN A 150 -18.96 12.00 23.73
N ARG A 151 -19.82 12.36 22.78
CA ARG A 151 -20.05 11.62 21.54
C ARG A 151 -18.89 11.72 20.55
N SER A 152 -18.07 12.78 20.54
CA SER A 152 -16.84 12.83 19.74
C SER A 152 -15.77 11.91 20.31
N ASP A 153 -15.63 11.89 21.64
CA ASP A 153 -14.48 11.28 22.31
C ASP A 153 -14.72 9.82 22.75
N SER A 154 -15.99 9.38 22.85
CA SER A 154 -16.37 7.99 23.08
C SER A 154 -16.33 7.14 21.80
N ASN A 155 -16.34 5.82 21.95
CA ASN A 155 -16.37 4.87 20.85
C ASN A 155 -17.31 3.69 21.15
N VAL A 156 -17.78 3.00 20.12
CA VAL A 156 -18.48 1.72 20.25
C VAL A 156 -17.56 0.63 19.72
N LEU A 157 -17.11 -0.24 20.62
CA LEU A 157 -16.36 -1.46 20.28
C LEU A 157 -17.36 -2.57 19.99
N MET A 158 -17.02 -3.45 19.06
CA MET A 158 -17.73 -4.69 18.78
C MET A 158 -16.73 -5.83 18.67
N VAL A 159 -16.92 -6.89 19.46
CA VAL A 159 -16.12 -8.11 19.39
C VAL A 159 -17.03 -9.22 18.90
N THR A 160 -16.71 -9.82 17.74
CA THR A 160 -17.40 -10.99 17.21
C THR A 160 -16.53 -12.21 17.42
N VAL A 161 -17.03 -13.20 18.15
CA VAL A 161 -16.42 -14.54 18.20
C VAL A 161 -17.19 -15.40 17.22
N GLU A 162 -16.50 -15.87 16.18
CA GLU A 162 -17.11 -16.63 15.11
C GLU A 162 -17.08 -18.13 15.39
N THR A 163 -16.05 -18.82 14.90
CA THR A 163 -15.94 -20.27 14.92
C THR A 163 -14.52 -20.70 15.26
N ALA A 164 -14.39 -21.67 16.15
CA ALA A 164 -13.16 -22.40 16.40
C ALA A 164 -13.15 -23.69 15.57
N TYR A 165 -12.08 -23.91 14.80
CA TYR A 165 -11.89 -25.04 13.89
C TYR A 165 -10.82 -26.00 14.43
N SER A 166 -10.83 -27.23 13.92
CA SER A 166 -9.93 -28.31 14.32
C SER A 166 -9.93 -28.54 15.85
N VAL A 167 -11.12 -28.56 16.45
CA VAL A 167 -11.30 -28.68 17.92
C VAL A 167 -11.04 -30.12 18.40
N PRO A 168 -10.61 -30.34 19.67
CA PRO A 168 -10.17 -31.64 20.15
C PRO A 168 -11.13 -32.80 19.90
N ASP A 169 -10.62 -33.92 19.42
CA ASP A 169 -11.42 -35.05 18.95
C ASP A 169 -12.34 -35.69 20.00
N VAL A 170 -11.98 -35.58 21.28
CA VAL A 170 -12.77 -36.04 22.44
C VAL A 170 -14.10 -35.29 22.56
N TRP A 171 -14.28 -34.16 21.86
CA TRP A 171 -15.52 -33.40 21.86
C TRP A 171 -16.56 -34.08 20.96
N ASN A 172 -17.72 -34.37 21.57
CA ASN A 172 -18.81 -35.12 20.95
C ASN A 172 -20.17 -34.46 21.29
N PRO A 173 -21.02 -34.14 20.28
CA PRO A 173 -22.33 -33.54 20.52
C PRO A 173 -23.29 -34.46 21.30
N ALA A 174 -23.07 -35.77 21.30
CA ALA A 174 -23.86 -36.75 22.06
C ALA A 174 -23.43 -36.89 23.54
N SER A 175 -22.64 -35.96 24.08
CA SER A 175 -22.25 -35.97 25.50
C SER A 175 -23.44 -35.63 26.40
N THR A 176 -23.64 -36.43 27.45
CA THR A 176 -24.65 -36.20 28.50
C THR A 176 -23.96 -36.12 29.86
N PRO A 177 -24.05 -35.00 30.61
CA PRO A 177 -24.76 -33.75 30.28
C PRO A 177 -24.16 -33.03 29.06
N PRO A 178 -24.94 -32.15 28.38
CA PRO A 178 -24.45 -31.40 27.23
C PRO A 178 -23.28 -30.51 27.61
N SER A 179 -22.24 -30.50 26.76
CA SER A 179 -21.06 -29.66 26.94
C SER A 179 -21.37 -28.23 26.45
N HIS A 180 -21.04 -27.23 27.27
CA HIS A 180 -21.13 -25.82 26.89
C HIS A 180 -19.73 -25.29 26.56
N TYR A 181 -19.59 -24.63 25.41
CA TYR A 181 -18.34 -23.99 25.01
C TYR A 181 -18.43 -22.49 25.25
N ILE A 182 -17.41 -21.96 25.93
CA ILE A 182 -17.38 -20.59 26.43
C ILE A 182 -16.06 -19.96 26.02
N ALA A 183 -16.13 -18.80 25.37
CA ALA A 183 -14.99 -17.90 25.22
C ALA A 183 -15.21 -16.65 26.08
N ALA A 184 -14.15 -16.09 26.66
CA ALA A 184 -14.21 -14.87 27.44
C ALA A 184 -12.97 -14.00 27.25
N LEU A 185 -13.18 -12.69 27.21
CA LEU A 185 -12.13 -11.69 27.28
C LEU A 185 -12.58 -10.50 28.11
N GLN A 186 -11.67 -9.59 28.40
CA GLN A 186 -11.96 -8.37 29.15
C GLN A 186 -11.58 -7.15 28.33
N MET A 187 -12.35 -6.06 28.42
CA MET A 187 -12.10 -4.80 27.70
C MET A 187 -12.26 -3.60 28.64
N PRO A 188 -11.40 -2.56 28.56
CA PRO A 188 -11.58 -1.33 29.32
C PRO A 188 -12.75 -0.53 28.72
N VAL A 189 -13.77 -0.23 29.53
CA VAL A 189 -14.92 0.61 29.14
C VAL A 189 -14.81 2.04 29.67
N SER A 190 -14.03 2.25 30.73
CA SER A 190 -13.58 3.56 31.20
C SER A 190 -12.14 3.52 31.71
N ALA A 191 -11.59 4.66 32.13
CA ALA A 191 -10.25 4.74 32.73
C ALA A 191 -10.07 3.88 34.01
N THR A 192 -11.15 3.49 34.69
CA THR A 192 -11.10 2.72 35.96
C THR A 192 -11.98 1.47 35.97
N LYS A 193 -12.80 1.24 34.93
CA LYS A 193 -13.72 0.11 34.83
C LYS A 193 -13.36 -0.75 33.62
N GLU A 194 -13.06 -2.01 33.89
CA GLU A 194 -12.96 -3.06 32.88
C GLU A 194 -14.25 -3.90 32.89
N GLN A 195 -14.69 -4.32 31.71
CA GLN A 195 -15.87 -5.15 31.49
C GLN A 195 -15.44 -6.52 30.94
N VAL A 196 -16.01 -7.61 31.47
CA VAL A 196 -15.81 -8.95 30.91
C VAL A 196 -16.88 -9.22 29.86
N LEU A 197 -16.45 -9.70 28.69
CA LEU A 197 -17.29 -10.10 27.57
C LEU A 197 -17.33 -11.63 27.52
N LEU A 198 -18.53 -12.19 27.62
CA LEU A 198 -18.76 -13.63 27.72
C LEU A 198 -19.52 -14.13 26.50
N PHE A 199 -18.93 -15.09 25.80
CA PHE A 199 -19.49 -15.75 24.63
C PHE A 199 -19.90 -17.16 25.02
N SER A 200 -21.05 -17.27 25.69
CA SER A 200 -21.70 -18.53 26.03
C SER A 200 -22.50 -19.08 24.85
N ASN A 201 -22.71 -20.40 24.83
CA ASN A 201 -23.52 -21.14 23.84
C ASN A 201 -22.83 -21.41 22.49
N GLY A 202 -21.51 -21.64 22.48
CA GLY A 202 -20.85 -22.21 21.30
C GLY A 202 -21.45 -23.58 20.96
N VAL A 203 -21.78 -23.79 19.68
CA VAL A 203 -22.42 -25.02 19.18
C VAL A 203 -21.38 -25.88 18.47
N LEU A 204 -21.17 -27.11 18.95
CA LEU A 204 -20.31 -28.10 18.29
C LEU A 204 -20.99 -28.64 17.03
N LYS A 205 -20.40 -28.37 15.87
CA LYS A 205 -20.77 -28.87 14.56
C LYS A 205 -19.74 -29.92 14.10
N MET A 206 -20.23 -30.95 13.41
CA MET A 206 -19.36 -31.94 12.75
C MET A 206 -18.85 -31.39 11.40
N GLY A 207 -17.71 -31.89 10.94
CA GLY A 207 -17.20 -31.61 9.60
C GLY A 207 -17.97 -32.37 8.50
N GLY A 208 -17.68 -32.01 7.25
CA GLY A 208 -18.26 -32.56 6.03
C GLY A 208 -18.66 -31.47 5.02
N GLU A 209 -19.05 -30.29 5.51
CA GLU A 209 -19.37 -29.11 4.70
C GLU A 209 -18.88 -27.83 5.39
N LYS A 210 -18.36 -26.89 4.58
CA LYS A 210 -17.96 -25.54 5.01
C LYS A 210 -19.18 -24.72 5.44
N GLU A 211 -18.98 -23.79 6.38
CA GLU A 211 -20.05 -22.89 6.83
C GLU A 211 -20.60 -22.06 5.66
N PRO A 212 -21.93 -21.93 5.50
CA PRO A 212 -22.50 -21.05 4.49
C PRO A 212 -22.18 -19.59 4.83
N VAL A 213 -21.82 -18.84 3.80
CA VAL A 213 -21.58 -17.38 3.88
C VAL A 213 -22.42 -16.70 2.77
N PRO A 214 -23.11 -15.59 3.06
CA PRO A 214 -23.14 -14.87 4.34
C PRO A 214 -23.99 -15.57 5.42
N ARG A 215 -23.57 -15.46 6.69
CA ARG A 215 -24.34 -15.95 7.86
C ARG A 215 -24.55 -14.84 8.91
N PRO A 216 -25.69 -14.80 9.62
CA PRO A 216 -26.02 -13.67 10.51
C PRO A 216 -25.23 -13.68 11.83
N LYS A 217 -24.84 -12.48 12.31
CA LYS A 217 -24.30 -12.31 13.67
C LYS A 217 -25.41 -12.32 14.72
N LYS A 218 -25.14 -12.86 15.90
CA LYS A 218 -26.11 -13.07 16.98
C LYS A 218 -25.86 -12.24 18.23
N TRP A 219 -26.92 -11.96 18.99
CA TRP A 219 -26.86 -11.35 20.32
C TRP A 219 -26.28 -12.33 21.37
N PRO A 220 -25.50 -11.85 22.36
CA PRO A 220 -24.90 -12.68 23.42
C PRO A 220 -25.90 -13.11 24.52
N LEU A 221 -27.20 -13.20 24.20
CA LEU A 221 -28.30 -13.40 25.15
C LEU A 221 -28.85 -14.83 25.18
N GLY A 222 -28.51 -15.66 24.18
CA GLY A 222 -28.87 -17.07 24.11
C GLY A 222 -30.37 -17.34 24.34
N SER A 223 -30.66 -18.29 25.24
CA SER A 223 -32.00 -18.85 25.48
C SER A 223 -33.09 -17.89 26.00
N LEU A 224 -32.80 -16.59 26.12
CA LEU A 224 -33.80 -15.54 26.37
C LEU A 224 -34.62 -15.19 25.11
N LEU A 225 -34.08 -15.49 23.92
CA LEU A 225 -34.66 -15.16 22.63
C LEU A 225 -35.09 -16.42 21.85
N ALA A 226 -36.12 -16.27 21.02
CA ALA A 226 -36.48 -17.26 20.01
C ALA A 226 -35.35 -17.38 18.96
N PRO A 227 -35.10 -18.56 18.35
CA PRO A 227 -33.95 -18.77 17.46
C PRO A 227 -33.82 -17.79 16.28
N GLY A 228 -34.94 -17.26 15.77
CA GLY A 228 -34.92 -16.23 14.73
C GLY A 228 -34.66 -14.81 15.26
N ALA A 229 -35.02 -14.54 16.51
CA ALA A 229 -34.83 -13.26 17.20
C ALA A 229 -33.42 -13.09 17.78
N GLU A 230 -32.62 -14.16 17.85
CA GLU A 230 -31.19 -14.11 18.22
C GLU A 230 -30.34 -13.29 17.23
N VAL A 231 -30.81 -13.06 16.00
CA VAL A 231 -30.05 -12.37 14.93
C VAL A 231 -30.04 -10.85 15.12
N ILE A 232 -28.86 -10.24 14.97
CA ILE A 232 -28.69 -8.80 14.88
C ILE A 232 -28.97 -8.37 13.44
N GLN A 233 -29.99 -7.52 13.23
CA GLN A 233 -30.37 -7.09 11.89
C GLN A 233 -29.26 -6.27 11.22
N GLY A 234 -28.99 -6.57 9.94
CA GLY A 234 -27.98 -5.87 9.14
C GLY A 234 -26.52 -6.23 9.44
N LEU A 235 -26.24 -7.17 10.35
CA LEU A 235 -24.89 -7.65 10.62
C LEU A 235 -24.72 -9.11 10.19
N TYR A 236 -23.79 -9.33 9.27
CA TYR A 236 -23.47 -10.63 8.71
C TYR A 236 -21.97 -10.91 8.83
N ILE A 237 -21.62 -12.18 8.69
CA ILE A 237 -20.29 -12.69 8.49
C ILE A 237 -20.22 -13.08 7.02
N ASP A 238 -19.42 -12.35 6.26
CA ASP A 238 -19.27 -12.48 4.82
C ASP A 238 -18.04 -13.34 4.45
N ALA A 239 -17.87 -13.64 3.16
CA ALA A 239 -16.68 -14.32 2.66
C ALA A 239 -15.53 -13.31 2.46
N GLU A 240 -14.63 -13.19 3.44
CA GLU A 240 -13.42 -12.37 3.29
C GLU A 240 -12.27 -13.14 2.59
N PRO A 241 -11.43 -12.45 1.80
CA PRO A 241 -10.24 -13.04 1.23
C PRO A 241 -9.20 -13.32 2.33
N THR A 242 -8.54 -14.49 2.28
CA THR A 242 -7.58 -14.93 3.30
C THR A 242 -6.41 -13.96 3.50
N ASP A 243 -6.11 -13.13 2.50
CA ASP A 243 -5.01 -12.14 2.50
C ASP A 243 -5.33 -10.85 3.28
N THR A 244 -6.54 -10.71 3.84
CA THR A 244 -6.89 -9.64 4.78
C THR A 244 -6.97 -10.09 6.24
N ASP A 245 -6.75 -11.38 6.52
CA ASP A 245 -6.72 -11.91 7.87
C ASP A 245 -5.45 -11.48 8.62
N HIS A 246 -5.57 -11.23 9.93
CA HIS A 246 -4.46 -11.04 10.85
C HIS A 246 -4.26 -12.28 11.74
N GLY A 247 -3.05 -12.52 12.25
CA GLY A 247 -2.78 -13.56 13.25
C GLY A 247 -1.92 -14.73 12.75
N ASP A 248 -2.05 -15.88 13.42
CA ASP A 248 -1.06 -16.96 13.42
C ASP A 248 -1.15 -17.95 12.23
N LEU A 249 -2.20 -17.86 11.42
CA LEU A 249 -2.52 -18.78 10.31
C LEU A 249 -2.82 -17.99 9.01
N THR A 250 -1.87 -17.13 8.66
CA THR A 250 -1.94 -16.22 7.51
C THR A 250 -0.91 -16.53 6.41
N ASP A 251 0.04 -17.42 6.69
CA ASP A 251 1.06 -17.86 5.74
C ASP A 251 0.48 -18.70 4.59
N ILE A 252 1.20 -18.73 3.46
CA ILE A 252 0.77 -19.48 2.26
C ILE A 252 0.60 -20.98 2.56
N GLU A 253 1.47 -21.55 3.39
CA GLU A 253 1.43 -22.97 3.80
C GLU A 253 0.20 -23.31 4.66
N ASP A 254 -0.32 -22.34 5.44
CA ASP A 254 -1.49 -22.55 6.29
C ASP A 254 -2.82 -22.50 5.51
N LYS A 255 -2.83 -22.01 4.25
CA LYS A 255 -4.04 -21.91 3.42
C LYS A 255 -4.68 -23.29 3.13
N ASP A 256 -3.86 -24.29 2.79
CA ASP A 256 -4.34 -25.65 2.53
C ASP A 256 -4.87 -26.32 3.80
N PHE A 257 -4.16 -26.13 4.93
CA PHE A 257 -4.62 -26.61 6.25
C PHE A 257 -5.95 -25.98 6.65
N ARG A 258 -6.12 -24.66 6.45
CA ARG A 258 -7.39 -23.97 6.71
C ARG A 258 -8.51 -24.49 5.82
N ALA A 259 -8.27 -24.70 4.52
CA ALA A 259 -9.27 -25.25 3.61
C ALA A 259 -9.77 -26.64 4.04
N ASP A 260 -8.87 -27.54 4.48
CA ASP A 260 -9.27 -28.84 5.07
C ASP A 260 -10.02 -28.65 6.40
N ALA A 261 -9.48 -27.84 7.32
CA ALA A 261 -10.05 -27.63 8.64
C ALA A 261 -11.45 -27.00 8.61
N GLU A 262 -11.70 -26.06 7.69
CA GLU A 262 -12.99 -25.40 7.52
C GLU A 262 -14.07 -26.33 6.94
N CYS A 263 -13.66 -27.34 6.15
CA CYS A 263 -14.57 -28.29 5.49
C CYS A 263 -14.77 -29.58 6.30
N ASN A 264 -13.67 -30.25 6.67
CA ASN A 264 -13.66 -31.65 7.09
C ASN A 264 -13.56 -31.87 8.60
N GLN A 265 -13.03 -30.90 9.36
CA GLN A 265 -12.79 -31.05 10.79
C GLN A 265 -14.00 -30.62 11.66
N LYS A 266 -14.01 -31.08 12.92
CA LYS A 266 -14.95 -30.62 13.94
C LYS A 266 -14.73 -29.14 14.24
N ARG A 267 -15.81 -28.41 14.54
CA ARG A 267 -15.77 -26.98 14.85
C ARG A 267 -16.80 -26.56 15.90
N VAL A 268 -16.53 -25.50 16.64
CA VAL A 268 -17.49 -24.86 17.54
C VAL A 268 -17.80 -23.46 17.05
N SER A 269 -19.05 -23.20 16.67
CA SER A 269 -19.49 -21.87 16.20
C SER A 269 -20.29 -21.15 17.29
N TRP A 270 -19.92 -19.90 17.57
CA TRP A 270 -20.70 -18.95 18.35
C TRP A 270 -21.45 -17.96 17.45
N ASP A 271 -20.80 -17.48 16.38
CA ASP A 271 -21.32 -16.44 15.46
C ASP A 271 -21.92 -15.22 16.21
N THR A 272 -21.35 -14.87 17.36
CA THR A 272 -21.95 -13.96 18.35
C THR A 272 -21.16 -12.67 18.43
N ALA A 273 -21.84 -11.53 18.35
CA ALA A 273 -21.24 -10.20 18.45
C ALA A 273 -21.65 -9.50 19.75
N HIS A 274 -20.66 -9.12 20.56
CA HIS A 274 -20.85 -8.32 21.77
C HIS A 274 -20.35 -6.90 21.52
N ARG A 275 -21.23 -5.92 21.71
CA ARG A 275 -20.85 -4.50 21.65
C ARG A 275 -20.43 -4.00 23.03
N CYS A 276 -19.66 -2.92 23.08
CA CYS A 276 -19.31 -2.23 24.32
C CYS A 276 -19.33 -0.72 24.07
N PHE A 277 -19.92 0.04 24.99
CA PHE A 277 -19.71 1.50 24.99
C PHE A 277 -18.42 1.82 25.75
N ILE A 278 -17.53 2.57 25.12
CA ILE A 278 -16.23 2.96 25.70
C ILE A 278 -16.16 4.49 25.77
N ASP A 279 -15.98 5.03 26.97
CA ASP A 279 -15.76 6.47 27.15
C ASP A 279 -14.35 6.92 26.74
N ALA A 280 -14.10 8.22 26.71
CA ALA A 280 -12.80 8.79 26.33
C ALA A 280 -11.62 8.24 27.16
N GLY A 281 -11.85 7.96 28.45
CA GLY A 281 -10.85 7.36 29.34
C GLY A 281 -10.61 5.87 29.04
N GLY A 282 -11.66 5.14 28.67
CA GLY A 282 -11.59 3.77 28.18
C GLY A 282 -10.85 3.67 26.84
N VAL A 283 -11.10 4.57 25.89
CA VAL A 283 -10.41 4.65 24.59
C VAL A 283 -8.91 4.92 24.80
N ALA A 284 -8.58 5.89 25.66
CA ALA A 284 -7.19 6.18 26.03
C ALA A 284 -6.51 5.00 26.76
N CYS A 285 -7.26 4.26 27.59
CA CYS A 285 -6.75 3.07 28.28
C CYS A 285 -6.51 1.90 27.32
N LEU A 286 -7.45 1.65 26.39
CA LEU A 286 -7.33 0.63 25.35
C LEU A 286 -6.09 0.90 24.49
N SER A 287 -5.97 2.12 23.96
CA SER A 287 -4.88 2.50 23.06
C SER A 287 -3.51 2.39 23.75
N ARG A 288 -3.39 2.84 25.00
CA ARG A 288 -2.17 2.70 25.80
C ARG A 288 -1.79 1.23 26.02
N ARG A 289 -2.75 0.39 26.42
CA ARG A 289 -2.48 -1.03 26.72
C ARG A 289 -2.15 -1.85 25.47
N ILE A 290 -2.73 -1.49 24.32
CA ILE A 290 -2.32 -2.06 23.03
C ILE A 290 -0.85 -1.68 22.72
N ALA A 291 -0.46 -0.42 22.92
CA ALA A 291 0.92 0.01 22.71
C ALA A 291 1.93 -0.63 23.69
N GLU A 292 1.53 -0.88 24.94
CA GLU A 292 2.38 -1.48 25.99
C GLU A 292 2.49 -3.01 25.93
N CYS A 293 1.38 -3.72 25.66
CA CYS A 293 1.33 -5.18 25.72
C CYS A 293 1.21 -5.87 24.36
N ARG A 294 0.67 -5.18 23.34
CA ARG A 294 0.31 -5.69 22.00
C ARG A 294 -0.74 -6.81 21.97
N LEU A 295 -0.46 -7.89 22.69
CA LEU A 295 -1.23 -9.12 22.74
C LEU A 295 -2.38 -9.02 23.75
N TRP A 296 -3.58 -9.38 23.30
CA TRP A 296 -4.79 -9.41 24.12
C TRP A 296 -5.26 -10.85 24.34
N PRO A 297 -5.45 -11.30 25.59
CA PRO A 297 -5.83 -12.67 25.88
C PRO A 297 -7.34 -12.88 25.72
N VAL A 298 -7.71 -13.91 24.96
CA VAL A 298 -9.07 -14.48 24.93
C VAL A 298 -8.97 -15.91 25.46
N GLU A 299 -9.64 -16.20 26.56
CA GLU A 299 -9.64 -17.52 27.19
C GLU A 299 -10.83 -18.35 26.68
N ILE A 300 -10.60 -19.64 26.45
CA ILE A 300 -11.61 -20.59 25.96
C ILE A 300 -11.68 -21.76 26.93
N MET A 301 -12.88 -22.22 27.27
CA MET A 301 -13.09 -23.44 28.04
C MET A 301 -14.29 -24.24 27.58
N LYS A 302 -14.27 -25.52 27.95
CA LYS A 302 -15.44 -26.40 27.97
C LYS A 302 -15.97 -26.46 29.40
N ALA A 303 -17.25 -26.17 29.58
CA ALA A 303 -17.95 -26.31 30.84
C ALA A 303 -18.88 -27.54 30.79
N ILE A 304 -18.90 -28.31 31.87
CA ILE A 304 -19.76 -29.49 32.05
C ILE A 304 -20.76 -29.15 33.15
N GLN A 305 -22.07 -29.24 32.85
CA GLN A 305 -23.11 -28.89 33.81
C GLN A 305 -23.34 -30.05 34.80
N THR A 306 -22.94 -29.88 36.05
CA THR A 306 -23.20 -30.86 37.12
C THR A 306 -24.70 -30.90 37.45
N ALA A 307 -25.28 -32.11 37.44
CA ALA A 307 -26.70 -32.28 37.76
C ALA A 307 -26.92 -32.23 39.28
N PRO A 308 -27.92 -31.49 39.79
CA PRO A 308 -28.21 -31.43 41.22
C PRO A 308 -28.70 -32.81 41.72
N THR A 309 -27.91 -33.44 42.58
CA THR A 309 -28.19 -34.79 43.09
C THR A 309 -29.41 -34.79 44.02
N LYS A 310 -30.52 -35.37 43.55
CA LYS A 310 -31.72 -35.56 44.37
C LYS A 310 -31.51 -36.68 45.40
N GLY A 311 -31.13 -36.29 46.62
CA GLY A 311 -31.36 -37.10 47.82
C GLY A 311 -30.12 -37.41 48.65
N GLY A 312 -29.70 -36.48 49.50
CA GLY A 312 -28.70 -36.73 50.54
C GLY A 312 -28.62 -35.58 51.53
N LYS A 313 -28.93 -35.83 52.82
CA LYS A 313 -28.65 -34.85 53.88
C LYS A 313 -27.17 -34.89 54.25
N THR A 314 -26.34 -33.97 53.77
CA THR A 314 -25.30 -33.25 54.57
C THR A 314 -24.40 -32.34 53.72
N ARG A 315 -23.93 -31.26 54.36
CA ARG A 315 -22.88 -30.30 53.95
C ARG A 315 -23.18 -29.42 52.71
N GLN A 316 -23.17 -28.11 52.96
CA GLN A 316 -22.95 -27.09 51.94
C GLN A 316 -21.52 -27.26 51.41
N GLY A 317 -21.39 -27.79 50.21
CA GLY A 317 -20.23 -27.63 49.34
C GLY A 317 -20.69 -26.79 48.14
N GLU A 318 -19.84 -25.90 47.66
CA GLU A 318 -20.17 -24.95 46.59
C GLU A 318 -20.21 -25.68 45.24
N ASP A 319 -21.19 -25.35 44.39
CA ASP A 319 -21.23 -25.79 42.99
C ASP A 319 -20.16 -24.99 42.20
N GLU A 320 -18.88 -25.29 42.41
CA GLU A 320 -17.79 -24.76 41.59
C GLU A 320 -17.92 -25.27 40.15
N VAL A 321 -17.90 -24.37 39.18
CA VAL A 321 -17.84 -24.76 37.77
C VAL A 321 -16.42 -25.22 37.45
N GLN A 322 -16.29 -26.53 37.25
CA GLN A 322 -15.04 -27.14 36.82
C GLN A 322 -14.67 -26.66 35.41
N ILE A 323 -13.57 -25.90 35.33
CA ILE A 323 -12.96 -25.48 34.07
C ILE A 323 -12.28 -26.70 33.45
N SER A 324 -12.76 -27.16 32.30
CA SER A 324 -12.15 -28.24 31.52
C SER A 324 -11.68 -27.70 30.15
N PHE A 325 -10.65 -28.29 29.56
CA PHE A 325 -10.03 -27.83 28.30
C PHE A 325 -9.75 -26.31 28.30
N HIS A 326 -8.98 -25.81 29.27
CA HIS A 326 -8.66 -24.38 29.38
C HIS A 326 -7.59 -24.01 28.35
N GLY A 327 -8.00 -23.24 27.33
CA GLY A 327 -7.14 -22.69 26.30
C GLY A 327 -7.09 -21.16 26.34
N VAL A 328 -6.13 -20.58 25.63
CA VAL A 328 -5.94 -19.13 25.49
C VAL A 328 -5.44 -18.77 24.10
N VAL A 329 -5.93 -17.64 23.59
CA VAL A 329 -5.57 -17.04 22.32
C VAL A 329 -4.96 -15.67 22.60
N TYR A 330 -3.87 -15.32 21.90
CA TYR A 330 -3.16 -14.06 22.08
C TYR A 330 -3.31 -13.20 20.83
N MET A 331 -4.30 -12.32 20.80
CA MET A 331 -4.60 -11.48 19.63
C MET A 331 -3.67 -10.27 19.57
N ASP A 332 -2.90 -10.06 18.51
CA ASP A 332 -2.23 -8.78 18.28
C ASP A 332 -3.27 -7.72 17.88
N LEU A 333 -3.45 -6.70 18.72
CA LEU A 333 -4.38 -5.60 18.50
C LEU A 333 -3.70 -4.32 17.98
N VAL A 334 -2.37 -4.32 17.78
CA VAL A 334 -1.63 -3.17 17.25
C VAL A 334 -2.21 -2.63 15.93
N PRO A 335 -2.76 -3.44 15.00
CA PRO A 335 -3.37 -2.89 13.79
C PRO A 335 -4.56 -1.94 14.02
N LEU A 336 -5.23 -1.95 15.19
CA LEU A 336 -6.26 -0.93 15.52
C LEU A 336 -5.67 0.46 15.78
N LEU A 337 -4.37 0.55 16.06
CA LEU A 337 -3.62 1.81 16.20
C LEU A 337 -3.07 2.32 14.87
N TYR A 338 -3.28 1.59 13.76
CA TYR A 338 -2.89 2.06 12.43
C TYR A 338 -3.85 3.16 11.97
N PRO A 339 -3.35 4.29 11.41
CA PRO A 339 -4.20 5.41 11.01
C PRO A 339 -5.36 5.02 10.09
N GLY A 340 -6.58 5.16 10.59
CA GLY A 340 -7.83 4.91 9.87
C GLY A 340 -8.37 3.48 9.95
N VAL A 341 -7.68 2.54 10.58
CA VAL A 341 -8.18 1.17 10.74
C VAL A 341 -9.33 1.14 11.75
N GLN A 342 -10.46 0.55 11.34
CA GLN A 342 -11.67 0.40 12.15
C GLN A 342 -12.02 -1.05 12.48
N ARG A 343 -11.41 -2.03 11.80
CA ARG A 343 -11.71 -3.47 11.91
C ARG A 343 -10.42 -4.26 11.83
N ILE A 344 -10.25 -5.21 12.74
CA ILE A 344 -9.36 -6.37 12.61
C ILE A 344 -10.25 -7.58 12.45
N HIS A 345 -10.03 -8.37 11.40
CA HIS A 345 -10.48 -9.76 11.30
C HIS A 345 -9.25 -10.67 11.44
N GLY A 346 -9.29 -11.69 12.29
CA GLY A 346 -8.10 -12.47 12.56
C GLY A 346 -8.32 -13.93 12.95
N VAL A 347 -7.31 -14.73 12.65
CA VAL A 347 -7.29 -16.19 12.74
C VAL A 347 -6.21 -16.62 13.75
N TYR A 348 -6.71 -16.93 14.93
CA TYR A 348 -6.06 -17.15 16.22
C TYR A 348 -5.64 -18.59 16.53
N ARG A 349 -4.37 -18.99 16.71
CA ARG A 349 -4.07 -20.34 17.26
C ARG A 349 -4.51 -20.41 18.74
N ILE A 350 -5.12 -21.53 19.14
CA ILE A 350 -5.53 -21.78 20.54
C ILE A 350 -4.41 -22.54 21.25
N TYR A 351 -3.81 -21.92 22.26
CA TYR A 351 -2.75 -22.49 23.08
C TYR A 351 -3.30 -23.08 24.38
N PRO A 352 -2.65 -24.09 25.00
CA PRO A 352 -2.94 -24.46 26.38
C PRO A 352 -2.78 -23.26 27.31
N PHE A 353 -3.71 -23.08 28.25
CA PHE A 353 -3.61 -22.01 29.25
C PHE A 353 -2.52 -22.30 30.29
N TYR A 354 -1.60 -21.35 30.49
CA TYR A 354 -0.64 -21.29 31.59
C TYR A 354 -0.57 -19.87 32.18
N GLU A 355 -0.53 -19.76 33.51
CA GLU A 355 -0.50 -18.46 34.21
C GLU A 355 0.82 -17.71 34.00
N SER A 356 1.94 -18.43 33.83
CA SER A 356 3.24 -17.87 33.45
C SER A 356 3.17 -17.12 32.12
N ASP A 357 2.52 -17.72 31.14
CA ASP A 357 2.51 -17.24 29.76
C ASP A 357 1.58 -16.04 29.64
N LEU A 358 0.45 -16.08 30.35
CA LEU A 358 -0.47 -14.94 30.48
C LEU A 358 0.25 -13.72 31.06
N LEU A 359 0.99 -13.90 32.15
CA LEU A 359 1.75 -12.83 32.79
C LEU A 359 2.87 -12.30 31.89
N ASN A 360 3.66 -13.18 31.28
CA ASN A 360 4.79 -12.81 30.44
C ASN A 360 4.35 -12.11 29.14
N LYS A 361 3.25 -12.56 28.51
CA LYS A 361 2.79 -12.02 27.22
C LYS A 361 1.85 -10.81 27.33
N THR A 362 1.10 -10.67 28.43
CA THR A 362 0.01 -9.67 28.53
C THR A 362 0.05 -8.83 29.80
N GLN A 363 1.11 -8.99 30.61
CA GLN A 363 1.30 -8.36 31.93
C GLN A 363 0.16 -8.61 32.93
N ARG A 364 -0.71 -9.59 32.65
CA ARG A 364 -1.93 -9.89 33.40
C ARG A 364 -1.68 -11.00 34.42
N THR A 365 -2.06 -10.77 35.67
CA THR A 365 -1.78 -11.66 36.81
C THR A 365 -2.88 -12.68 37.13
N TYR A 366 -4.03 -12.63 36.44
CA TYR A 366 -5.20 -13.46 36.76
C TYR A 366 -6.01 -13.86 35.51
N SER A 367 -6.57 -15.07 35.53
CA SER A 367 -7.48 -15.56 34.49
C SER A 367 -8.90 -15.02 34.66
N VAL A 368 -9.52 -14.61 33.56
CA VAL A 368 -10.92 -14.17 33.48
C VAL A 368 -11.86 -15.31 33.88
N LEU A 369 -11.64 -16.52 33.34
CA LEU A 369 -12.52 -17.67 33.58
C LEU A 369 -12.42 -18.19 35.02
N LYS A 370 -11.21 -18.22 35.60
CA LYS A 370 -10.97 -18.58 37.01
C LYS A 370 -11.54 -17.56 38.00
N GLU A 371 -11.69 -16.30 37.61
CA GLU A 371 -12.34 -15.29 38.44
C GLU A 371 -13.87 -15.41 38.37
N LEU A 372 -14.42 -15.62 37.17
CA LEU A 372 -15.85 -15.86 36.97
C LEU A 372 -16.35 -17.10 37.75
N SER A 373 -15.59 -18.20 37.77
CA SER A 373 -15.98 -19.41 38.50
C SER A 373 -15.98 -19.24 40.03
N ARG A 374 -15.16 -18.33 40.57
CA ARG A 374 -15.10 -17.99 42.01
C ARG A 374 -16.24 -17.10 42.50
N THR A 375 -17.07 -16.58 41.60
CA THR A 375 -18.24 -15.75 41.97
C THR A 375 -19.54 -16.59 41.93
N PRO A 376 -20.18 -16.89 43.08
CA PRO A 376 -21.27 -17.88 43.18
C PRO A 376 -22.64 -17.40 42.64
N ALA A 377 -22.65 -16.61 41.57
CA ALA A 377 -23.84 -16.05 40.94
C ALA A 377 -23.86 -16.17 39.40
N ALA A 378 -22.70 -16.36 38.73
CA ALA A 378 -22.57 -16.12 37.29
C ALA A 378 -23.07 -17.27 36.39
N LEU A 379 -22.87 -18.54 36.78
CA LEU A 379 -22.95 -19.68 35.84
C LEU A 379 -24.20 -20.58 35.99
N SER A 380 -25.06 -20.34 37.00
CA SER A 380 -26.25 -21.17 37.29
C SER A 380 -27.59 -20.46 36.99
N ARG A 381 -27.55 -19.20 36.51
CA ARG A 381 -28.76 -18.45 36.12
C ARG A 381 -28.49 -17.58 34.91
N ASN A 382 -29.28 -17.76 33.86
CA ASN A 382 -29.44 -16.80 32.77
C ASN A 382 -30.23 -15.56 33.25
N ARG A 383 -29.71 -14.87 34.27
CA ARG A 383 -30.16 -13.55 34.71
C ARG A 383 -29.08 -12.55 34.34
N ALA A 384 -29.45 -11.56 33.53
CA ALA A 384 -28.58 -10.46 33.15
C ALA A 384 -28.28 -9.56 34.37
N ASN A 385 -27.27 -9.92 35.15
CA ASN A 385 -26.66 -9.07 36.17
C ASN A 385 -25.27 -8.64 35.73
N SER A 386 -25.19 -7.67 34.80
CA SER A 386 -23.93 -6.99 34.40
C SER A 386 -23.64 -5.74 35.23
N SER A 387 -24.38 -5.52 36.33
CA SER A 387 -24.24 -4.39 37.24
C SER A 387 -24.02 -4.87 38.68
N VAL A 388 -23.10 -4.19 39.38
CA VAL A 388 -22.70 -4.39 40.79
C VAL A 388 -21.76 -5.57 41.07
N ASN A 389 -20.52 -5.47 40.58
CA ASN A 389 -19.43 -5.06 41.48
C ASN A 389 -18.19 -4.62 40.71
N SER A 390 -17.71 -3.42 41.00
CA SER A 390 -16.37 -2.98 40.59
C SER A 390 -15.32 -3.86 41.27
N LEU A 391 -14.51 -4.59 40.49
CA LEU A 391 -13.22 -5.07 40.97
C LEU A 391 -12.40 -3.83 41.35
N LYS A 392 -12.14 -3.66 42.65
CA LYS A 392 -11.37 -2.51 43.15
C LYS A 392 -9.97 -2.57 42.55
N ALA A 393 -9.55 -1.50 41.89
CA ALA A 393 -8.18 -1.33 41.41
C ALA A 393 -7.20 -1.52 42.58
N PHE A 394 -6.46 -2.62 42.57
CA PHE A 394 -5.36 -2.86 43.51
C PHE A 394 -4.13 -2.10 43.03
N GLN A 395 -3.83 -1.00 43.72
CA GLN A 395 -2.63 -0.22 43.47
C GLN A 395 -1.37 -1.06 43.75
N SER A 396 -0.52 -1.21 42.74
CA SER A 396 0.86 -1.64 42.92
C SER A 396 1.61 -0.59 43.75
N LYS A 397 2.07 -0.98 44.95
CA LYS A 397 2.92 -0.12 45.78
C LYS A 397 4.34 -0.08 45.22
N THR A 398 4.62 0.86 44.33
CA THR A 398 5.99 1.26 44.04
C THR A 398 6.51 2.08 45.22
N MET A 399 7.47 1.53 45.98
CA MET A 399 8.09 2.25 47.10
C MET A 399 9.14 3.24 46.60
N GLU A 400 8.97 4.53 46.94
CA GLU A 400 10.05 5.51 46.84
C GLU A 400 11.12 5.25 47.92
N ASN A 401 12.38 5.30 47.52
CA ASN A 401 13.52 5.21 48.42
C ASN A 401 13.74 6.54 49.16
N GLN A 402 13.85 6.51 50.49
CA GLN A 402 14.57 7.53 51.26
C GLN A 402 15.67 6.91 52.14
N ARG A 403 16.75 7.68 52.32
CA ARG A 403 18.09 7.25 52.75
C ARG A 403 18.18 6.90 54.25
N GLY A 404 19.13 6.02 54.61
CA GLY A 404 19.46 5.74 56.02
C GLY A 404 20.66 4.81 56.28
N ASN A 405 21.87 5.23 55.89
CA ASN A 405 23.22 4.86 56.37
C ASN A 405 23.53 3.57 57.19
N ASN A 406 24.70 2.99 56.84
CA ASN A 406 25.66 2.23 57.68
C ASN A 406 25.25 0.80 58.13
N ASP A 407 26.15 -0.18 58.29
CA ASP A 407 27.63 -0.20 58.22
C ASP A 407 28.20 -1.57 57.75
N VAL A 408 29.52 -1.67 57.53
CA VAL A 408 30.17 -2.80 56.82
C VAL A 408 30.94 -3.80 57.72
N SER A 409 30.90 -5.08 57.32
CA SER A 409 31.82 -6.22 57.61
C SER A 409 31.64 -7.09 58.87
N LYS A 410 31.48 -8.41 58.65
CA LYS A 410 32.59 -9.41 58.68
C LYS A 410 32.16 -10.83 58.22
N LYS A 411 33.07 -11.49 57.50
CA LYS A 411 33.12 -12.96 57.19
C LYS A 411 33.56 -13.75 58.46
N PRO A 412 33.49 -15.11 58.55
CA PRO A 412 33.61 -16.09 57.46
C PRO A 412 32.73 -17.37 57.52
N ASP A 413 32.96 -18.25 56.55
CA ASP A 413 32.39 -19.59 56.42
C ASP A 413 32.82 -20.58 57.53
N SER A 414 31.90 -21.42 58.02
CA SER A 414 32.12 -22.88 58.13
C SER A 414 30.82 -23.64 58.50
N GLN A 415 30.42 -24.55 57.60
CA GLN A 415 29.63 -25.79 57.79
C GLN A 415 28.92 -26.07 59.14
N GLY A 416 27.63 -26.44 59.05
CA GLY A 416 27.14 -27.64 59.76
C GLY A 416 25.84 -27.54 60.57
N LYS A 417 24.72 -27.87 59.93
CA LYS A 417 23.42 -28.33 60.51
C LYS A 417 22.67 -27.38 61.46
N CYS A 418 21.44 -27.05 61.05
CA CYS A 418 20.30 -26.95 61.99
C CYS A 418 19.13 -27.78 61.45
N ALA A 419 18.21 -28.17 62.33
CA ALA A 419 17.21 -29.22 62.07
C ALA A 419 15.90 -28.70 61.44
N GLN A 420 15.15 -29.62 60.84
CA GLN A 420 13.88 -29.40 60.14
C GLN A 420 12.68 -29.25 61.08
N THR A 421 11.64 -28.54 60.62
CA THR A 421 10.20 -28.66 60.91
C THR A 421 9.51 -27.50 60.15
N ASP A 422 8.51 -27.65 59.28
CA ASP A 422 7.90 -28.85 58.72
C ASP A 422 7.59 -28.70 57.22
N SER A 423 7.67 -29.84 56.52
CA SER A 423 7.29 -30.14 55.13
C SER A 423 6.76 -29.03 54.21
N VAL A 424 7.61 -28.65 53.25
CA VAL A 424 7.15 -28.43 51.87
C VAL A 424 6.62 -29.78 51.34
N SER A 425 5.30 -29.91 51.18
CA SER A 425 4.71 -30.94 50.31
C SER A 425 4.63 -30.40 48.89
N GLY A 426 5.15 -31.15 47.93
CA GLY A 426 5.27 -30.69 46.56
C GLY A 426 3.92 -30.38 45.90
N LEU A 427 3.86 -29.24 45.23
CA LEU A 427 2.97 -29.02 44.10
C LEU A 427 3.83 -29.19 42.85
N GLU A 428 3.69 -30.34 42.19
CA GLU A 428 4.09 -30.47 40.80
C GLU A 428 3.36 -29.40 39.97
N PRO A 429 3.97 -28.84 38.91
CA PRO A 429 3.23 -27.98 38.00
C PRO A 429 2.06 -28.78 37.44
N GLN A 430 0.82 -28.34 37.71
CA GLN A 430 -0.37 -28.98 37.17
C GLN A 430 -0.34 -28.83 35.64
N VAL A 431 0.11 -29.89 34.96
CA VAL A 431 0.15 -29.92 33.50
C VAL A 431 -1.29 -29.87 33.00
N ASN A 432 -1.62 -28.83 32.25
CA ASN A 432 -2.91 -28.64 31.59
C ASN A 432 -3.04 -29.61 30.40
N THR A 433 -3.15 -30.91 30.70
CA THR A 433 -3.18 -32.00 29.70
C THR A 433 -4.41 -31.93 28.79
N GLU A 434 -5.55 -31.45 29.29
CA GLU A 434 -6.74 -31.21 28.45
C GLU A 434 -6.55 -30.01 27.51
N GLY A 435 -5.91 -28.93 27.98
CA GLY A 435 -5.60 -27.77 27.15
C GLY A 435 -4.53 -28.06 26.08
N GLN A 436 -3.61 -28.99 26.35
CA GLN A 436 -2.60 -29.43 25.38
C GLN A 436 -3.25 -29.98 24.10
N MET A 437 -4.45 -30.57 24.20
CA MET A 437 -5.17 -31.11 23.05
C MET A 437 -5.52 -30.06 21.98
N TYR A 438 -5.59 -28.77 22.32
CA TYR A 438 -5.75 -27.71 21.31
C TYR A 438 -4.50 -27.58 20.43
N ALA A 439 -3.30 -27.67 21.02
CA ALA A 439 -2.05 -27.62 20.28
C ALA A 439 -1.87 -28.89 19.43
N ASP A 440 -2.19 -30.05 19.99
CA ASP A 440 -2.08 -31.35 19.30
C ASP A 440 -3.03 -31.42 18.09
N SER A 441 -4.25 -30.85 18.19
CA SER A 441 -5.21 -30.74 17.09
C SER A 441 -5.00 -29.52 16.17
N ARG A 442 -3.97 -28.69 16.39
CA ARG A 442 -3.77 -27.38 15.71
C ARG A 442 -5.05 -26.52 15.71
N SER A 443 -5.79 -26.50 16.82
CA SER A 443 -7.03 -25.75 16.95
C SER A 443 -6.80 -24.25 16.79
N TYR A 444 -7.72 -23.58 16.10
CA TYR A 444 -7.69 -22.14 15.91
C TYR A 444 -9.09 -21.53 15.96
N ILE A 445 -9.19 -20.21 16.15
CA ILE A 445 -10.46 -19.48 16.22
C ILE A 445 -10.42 -18.21 15.38
N ILE A 446 -11.55 -17.90 14.74
CA ILE A 446 -11.76 -16.65 14.03
C ILE A 446 -12.43 -15.64 14.97
N ILE A 447 -11.81 -14.47 15.14
CA ILE A 447 -12.30 -13.37 15.99
C ILE A 447 -12.16 -12.05 15.23
N GLU A 448 -13.23 -11.26 15.25
CA GLU A 448 -13.26 -9.90 14.71
C GLU A 448 -13.35 -8.89 15.85
N ILE A 449 -12.57 -7.81 15.75
CA ILE A 449 -12.74 -6.62 16.59
C ILE A 449 -12.93 -5.40 15.69
N ALA A 450 -14.07 -4.73 15.85
CA ALA A 450 -14.41 -3.50 15.15
C ALA A 450 -14.64 -2.34 16.13
N VAL A 451 -14.27 -1.14 15.73
CA VAL A 451 -14.51 0.13 16.44
C VAL A 451 -15.24 1.09 15.50
N GLU A 452 -16.27 1.76 15.99
CA GLU A 452 -17.07 2.68 15.17
C GLU A 452 -16.28 3.90 14.66
N LYS A 453 -15.23 4.30 15.41
CA LYS A 453 -14.21 5.27 14.97
C LYS A 453 -12.83 4.65 15.10
N PRO A 454 -11.89 4.95 14.19
CA PRO A 454 -10.53 4.43 14.28
C PRO A 454 -9.83 5.02 15.52
N LEU A 455 -9.03 4.21 16.23
CA LEU A 455 -8.34 4.67 17.44
C LEU A 455 -7.25 5.70 17.11
N ALA A 456 -6.61 5.55 15.94
CA ALA A 456 -5.76 6.56 15.32
C ALA A 456 -6.46 7.15 14.09
N PRO A 457 -6.80 8.45 14.05
CA PRO A 457 -7.44 9.05 12.88
C PRO A 457 -6.44 9.17 11.72
N LYS A 458 -6.84 8.73 10.52
CA LYS A 458 -6.08 8.98 9.28
C LYS A 458 -6.34 10.40 8.78
N ARG A 459 -5.28 11.13 8.41
CA ARG A 459 -5.41 12.41 7.70
C ARG A 459 -6.13 12.17 6.36
N PRO A 460 -7.19 12.92 6.03
CA PRO A 460 -7.90 12.73 4.77
C PRO A 460 -7.00 13.15 3.59
N PRO A 461 -7.08 12.47 2.43
CA PRO A 461 -6.21 12.77 1.28
C PRO A 461 -6.39 14.20 0.75
N GLU A 462 -7.56 14.81 0.99
CA GLU A 462 -7.82 16.22 0.67
C GLU A 462 -7.03 17.20 1.56
N GLU A 463 -6.78 16.88 2.83
CA GLU A 463 -5.96 17.72 3.71
C GLU A 463 -4.49 17.59 3.31
N LEU A 464 -4.00 16.38 3.05
CA LEU A 464 -2.64 16.16 2.55
C LEU A 464 -2.42 16.88 1.21
N ALA A 465 -3.38 16.84 0.30
CA ALA A 465 -3.32 17.61 -0.95
C ALA A 465 -3.29 19.13 -0.70
N LYS A 466 -4.04 19.65 0.28
CA LYS A 466 -4.01 21.08 0.67
C LYS A 466 -2.65 21.48 1.25
N ARG A 467 -2.07 20.70 2.16
CA ARG A 467 -0.73 20.97 2.70
C ARG A 467 0.35 20.94 1.62
N VAL A 468 0.30 19.95 0.72
CA VAL A 468 1.22 19.92 -0.44
C VAL A 468 1.00 21.11 -1.38
N MET A 469 -0.23 21.63 -1.53
CA MET A 469 -0.50 22.90 -2.24
C MET A 469 0.01 24.15 -1.52
N GLU A 470 0.04 24.15 -0.19
CA GLU A 470 0.58 25.26 0.62
C GLU A 470 2.12 25.28 0.56
N LEU A 471 2.76 24.11 0.61
CA LEU A 471 4.20 23.94 0.43
C LEU A 471 4.64 24.19 -1.02
N VAL A 472 3.89 23.68 -2.00
CA VAL A 472 4.19 23.75 -3.43
C VAL A 472 2.94 24.18 -4.22
N PRO A 473 2.71 25.49 -4.38
CA PRO A 473 1.53 25.99 -5.08
C PRO A 473 1.55 25.58 -6.57
N PRO A 474 0.42 25.10 -7.12
CA PRO A 474 0.34 24.71 -8.53
C PRO A 474 0.56 25.94 -9.42
N ARG A 475 1.33 25.75 -10.50
CA ARG A 475 1.68 26.86 -11.38
C ARG A 475 0.42 27.35 -12.12
N PRO A 476 0.02 28.64 -12.02
CA PRO A 476 -1.13 29.12 -12.77
C PRO A 476 -0.84 28.98 -14.28
N PRO A 477 -1.79 28.46 -15.07
CA PRO A 477 -1.57 28.26 -16.50
C PRO A 477 -1.26 29.60 -17.14
N LEU A 478 -0.09 29.70 -17.76
CA LEU A 478 0.33 30.91 -18.47
C LEU A 478 -0.80 31.32 -19.43
N PRO A 479 -1.31 32.57 -19.36
CA PRO A 479 -2.43 32.98 -20.19
C PRO A 479 -2.00 32.83 -21.66
N ARG A 480 -2.66 31.89 -22.35
CA ARG A 480 -2.46 31.65 -23.79
C ARG A 480 -2.73 32.97 -24.51
N ARG A 481 -1.68 33.71 -24.86
CA ARG A 481 -1.80 34.87 -25.76
C ARG A 481 -2.34 34.32 -27.08
N PRO A 482 -3.60 34.61 -27.45
CA PRO A 482 -4.19 33.97 -28.61
C PRO A 482 -3.50 34.44 -29.89
N ALA A 483 -3.68 33.69 -30.97
CA ALA A 483 -2.98 33.80 -32.27
C ALA A 483 -3.10 35.15 -33.04
N GLY A 484 -3.52 36.24 -32.39
CA GLY A 484 -3.59 37.58 -32.97
C GLY A 484 -2.24 38.05 -33.50
N ALA A 485 -1.15 37.89 -32.74
CA ALA A 485 0.18 38.36 -33.16
C ALA A 485 0.70 37.68 -34.44
N GLU A 486 0.44 36.38 -34.62
CA GLU A 486 0.81 35.67 -35.84
C GLU A 486 -0.14 36.00 -37.00
N ARG A 487 -1.46 36.03 -36.76
CA ARG A 487 -2.45 36.43 -37.78
C ARG A 487 -2.24 37.87 -38.26
N VAL A 488 -1.80 38.79 -37.40
CA VAL A 488 -1.44 40.16 -37.76
C VAL A 488 -0.20 40.17 -38.65
N LYS A 489 0.85 39.41 -38.31
CA LYS A 489 2.05 39.29 -39.15
C LYS A 489 1.72 38.71 -40.54
N THR A 490 0.91 37.65 -40.63
CA THR A 490 0.53 37.08 -41.92
C THR A 490 -0.39 38.00 -42.73
N THR A 491 -1.34 38.71 -42.10
CA THR A 491 -2.18 39.70 -42.79
C THR A 491 -1.33 40.85 -43.34
N PHE A 492 -0.38 41.38 -42.57
CA PHE A 492 0.50 42.47 -43.00
C PHE A 492 1.43 42.05 -44.14
N VAL A 493 1.93 40.80 -44.15
CA VAL A 493 2.73 40.26 -45.27
C VAL A 493 1.91 40.13 -46.56
N LEU A 494 0.63 39.73 -46.46
CA LEU A 494 -0.26 39.61 -47.62
C LEU A 494 -0.52 40.98 -48.30
N ASP A 495 -0.62 42.07 -47.54
CA ASP A 495 -0.85 43.42 -48.08
C ASP A 495 0.32 43.94 -48.96
N PHE A 496 1.55 43.44 -48.77
CA PHE A 496 2.73 43.86 -49.56
C PHE A 496 2.97 43.00 -50.82
N SER A 497 2.41 41.79 -50.89
CA SER A 497 2.59 40.89 -52.04
C SER A 497 2.18 41.49 -53.40
N PRO A 498 1.03 42.20 -53.54
CA PRO A 498 0.63 42.81 -54.82
C PRO A 498 1.52 44.00 -55.27
N LEU A 499 2.29 44.58 -54.35
CA LEU A 499 3.20 45.69 -54.65
C LEU A 499 4.58 45.18 -55.11
N LEU A 500 5.03 44.05 -54.57
CA LEU A 500 6.25 43.37 -55.02
C LEU A 500 6.10 42.84 -56.45
N SER A 501 4.96 42.24 -56.81
CA SER A 501 4.69 41.79 -58.18
C SER A 501 4.65 42.95 -59.19
N LEU A 502 4.09 44.11 -58.80
CA LEU A 502 4.08 45.33 -59.60
C LEU A 502 5.48 45.95 -59.81
N ILE A 503 6.40 45.76 -58.86
CA ILE A 503 7.81 46.17 -59.01
C ILE A 503 8.53 45.19 -59.95
N PHE A 504 8.37 43.88 -59.74
CA PHE A 504 8.94 42.83 -60.60
C PHE A 504 8.50 42.95 -62.07
N PHE A 505 7.20 43.13 -62.33
CA PHE A 505 6.68 43.29 -63.71
C PHE A 505 7.20 44.54 -64.43
N SER A 506 7.73 45.54 -63.70
CA SER A 506 8.27 46.77 -64.29
C SER A 506 9.75 46.70 -64.67
N GLN A 507 10.44 45.57 -64.40
CA GLN A 507 11.90 45.43 -64.58
C GLN A 507 12.31 44.19 -65.39
N SER A 508 11.56 43.84 -66.44
CA SER A 508 11.96 42.75 -67.36
C SER A 508 13.03 43.15 -68.38
N ASP A 509 13.22 44.45 -68.67
CA ASP A 509 13.92 44.88 -69.90
C ASP A 509 15.27 45.60 -69.68
N LEU A 510 15.76 45.77 -68.44
CA LEU A 510 17.02 46.48 -68.16
C LEU A 510 17.84 45.81 -67.04
N TRP A 511 18.58 44.76 -67.40
CA TRP A 511 19.52 44.04 -66.53
C TRP A 511 20.97 44.17 -66.99
N GLU A 512 21.52 45.40 -66.97
CA GLU A 512 22.97 45.60 -66.97
C GLU A 512 23.43 46.58 -65.87
N ILE A 513 24.25 46.04 -64.96
CA ILE A 513 25.29 46.70 -64.16
C ILE A 513 24.91 48.01 -63.45
N TYR A 514 24.05 47.94 -62.44
CA TYR A 514 24.12 48.85 -61.28
C TYR A 514 23.78 48.11 -59.97
N SER A 515 24.52 48.40 -58.89
CA SER A 515 24.31 47.74 -57.60
C SER A 515 22.92 48.03 -57.02
N ILE A 516 22.17 46.95 -56.80
CA ILE A 516 20.80 46.91 -56.23
C ILE A 516 20.67 47.82 -55.01
N HIS A 517 21.73 47.90 -54.20
CA HIS A 517 21.78 48.65 -52.95
C HIS A 517 21.54 50.17 -53.13
N THR A 518 21.96 50.74 -54.27
CA THR A 518 21.83 52.18 -54.56
C THR A 518 20.43 52.53 -55.10
N LEU A 519 19.83 51.61 -55.86
CA LEU A 519 18.47 51.75 -56.39
C LEU A 519 17.43 51.61 -55.27
N LEU A 520 17.64 50.66 -54.34
CA LEU A 520 16.79 50.48 -53.17
C LEU A 520 16.72 51.77 -52.32
N HIS A 521 17.84 52.47 -52.19
CA HIS A 521 17.95 53.68 -51.36
C HIS A 521 17.22 54.89 -51.96
N THR A 522 17.14 55.00 -53.29
CA THR A 522 16.39 56.06 -53.98
C THR A 522 14.88 55.78 -54.02
N LEU A 523 14.48 54.51 -54.21
CA LEU A 523 13.08 54.09 -54.12
C LEU A 523 12.48 54.24 -52.71
N LYS A 524 13.26 53.91 -51.66
CA LYS A 524 12.87 54.08 -50.25
C LYS A 524 12.38 55.49 -49.91
N LYS A 525 12.97 56.56 -50.48
CA LYS A 525 12.58 57.95 -50.13
C LYS A 525 11.34 58.49 -50.83
N LYS A 526 11.07 58.13 -52.10
CA LYS A 526 9.97 58.73 -52.88
C LYS A 526 8.62 57.99 -52.80
N LYS A 527 8.60 56.65 -52.74
CA LYS A 527 7.33 55.88 -52.71
C LYS A 527 6.79 55.61 -51.29
N ILE A 528 7.64 55.46 -50.27
CA ILE A 528 7.18 55.19 -48.88
C ILE A 528 6.30 56.34 -48.35
N LYS A 529 6.63 57.60 -48.67
CA LYS A 529 5.84 58.78 -48.26
C LYS A 529 4.41 58.79 -48.86
N SER A 530 4.22 58.15 -50.02
CA SER A 530 2.91 57.92 -50.65
C SER A 530 2.17 56.74 -50.03
N LEU A 531 2.88 55.68 -49.61
CA LEU A 531 2.29 54.45 -49.07
C LEU A 531 1.66 54.65 -47.68
N ILE A 532 2.26 55.53 -46.86
CA ILE A 532 1.74 55.95 -45.55
C ILE A 532 0.39 56.69 -45.66
N HIS A 533 0.05 57.22 -46.84
CA HIS A 533 -1.23 57.90 -47.09
C HIS A 533 -2.38 56.96 -47.51
N SER A 534 -2.12 55.67 -47.76
CA SER A 534 -3.19 54.71 -48.08
C SER A 534 -4.16 54.52 -46.90
N PRO A 535 -5.49 54.51 -47.11
CA PRO A 535 -6.45 54.35 -46.01
C PRO A 535 -6.40 52.96 -45.35
N HIS A 536 -5.96 51.91 -46.07
CA HIS A 536 -5.91 50.55 -45.52
C HIS A 536 -4.74 50.33 -44.54
N SER A 537 -3.55 50.90 -44.81
CA SER A 537 -2.39 50.74 -43.92
C SER A 537 -2.59 51.38 -42.55
N LYS A 538 -3.40 52.44 -42.46
CA LYS A 538 -3.76 53.11 -41.19
C LYS A 538 -4.49 52.17 -40.22
N TYR A 539 -5.39 51.30 -40.72
CA TYR A 539 -6.12 50.36 -39.86
C TYR A 539 -5.17 49.30 -39.27
N SER A 540 -4.29 48.74 -40.10
CA SER A 540 -3.27 47.76 -39.67
C SER A 540 -2.29 48.36 -38.66
N VAL A 541 -1.81 49.60 -38.88
CA VAL A 541 -0.91 50.29 -37.94
C VAL A 541 -1.62 50.60 -36.61
N VAL A 542 -2.88 51.06 -36.61
CA VAL A 542 -3.64 51.30 -35.38
C VAL A 542 -3.89 49.98 -34.61
N ARG A 543 -4.15 48.87 -35.31
CA ARG A 543 -4.31 47.56 -34.66
C ARG A 543 -2.99 47.07 -34.05
N ILE A 544 -1.86 47.25 -34.74
CA ILE A 544 -0.52 46.98 -34.21
C ILE A 544 -0.23 47.81 -32.95
N VAL A 545 -0.53 49.12 -32.97
CA VAL A 545 -0.36 49.99 -31.78
C VAL A 545 -1.19 49.50 -30.59
N ARG A 546 -2.45 49.10 -30.81
CA ARG A 546 -3.32 48.60 -29.75
C ARG A 546 -2.89 47.24 -29.20
N GLU A 547 -2.52 46.29 -30.07
CA GLU A 547 -2.23 44.90 -29.68
C GLU A 547 -0.77 44.65 -29.24
N LYS A 548 0.21 45.32 -29.85
CA LYS A 548 1.64 45.16 -29.55
C LYS A 548 2.21 46.24 -28.64
N MET A 549 1.83 47.50 -28.85
CA MET A 549 2.34 48.62 -28.04
C MET A 549 1.45 48.92 -26.82
N LEU A 550 0.30 48.25 -26.69
CA LEU A 550 -0.62 48.29 -25.54
C LEU A 550 -1.01 49.72 -25.09
N ARG A 551 -1.11 50.66 -26.04
CA ARG A 551 -1.45 52.07 -25.80
C ARG A 551 -2.78 52.42 -26.47
N THR A 552 -3.73 52.87 -25.65
CA THR A 552 -5.11 53.21 -26.07
C THR A 552 -5.48 54.69 -25.86
N GLU A 553 -4.65 55.44 -25.16
CA GLU A 553 -4.88 56.84 -24.77
C GLU A 553 -4.14 57.84 -25.66
N ALA A 554 -4.61 59.10 -25.68
CA ALA A 554 -3.98 60.18 -26.44
C ALA A 554 -2.79 60.80 -25.67
N PHE A 555 -1.79 61.27 -26.40
CA PHE A 555 -0.61 61.90 -25.82
C PHE A 555 -0.89 63.35 -25.42
N SER A 556 -0.70 63.69 -24.15
CA SER A 556 -0.83 65.06 -23.62
C SER A 556 0.41 65.93 -23.87
N ASP A 557 1.55 65.30 -24.16
CA ASP A 557 2.87 65.93 -24.29
C ASP A 557 3.45 65.67 -25.70
N PRO A 558 3.81 66.72 -26.47
CA PRO A 558 4.36 66.57 -27.81
C PRO A 558 5.69 65.81 -27.86
N GLU A 559 6.53 65.86 -26.81
CA GLU A 559 7.81 65.14 -26.81
C GLU A 559 7.59 63.63 -26.66
N GLN A 560 6.65 63.22 -25.81
CA GLN A 560 6.23 61.82 -25.66
C GLN A 560 5.59 61.27 -26.93
N LEU A 561 4.76 62.08 -27.62
CA LEU A 561 4.22 61.72 -28.93
C LEU A 561 5.34 61.48 -29.95
N GLN A 562 6.35 62.36 -30.00
CA GLN A 562 7.43 62.25 -30.97
C GLN A 562 8.36 61.06 -30.67
N ALA A 563 8.66 60.79 -29.39
CA ALA A 563 9.37 59.60 -28.96
C ALA A 563 8.60 58.31 -29.34
N PHE A 564 7.29 58.27 -29.08
CA PHE A 564 6.43 57.14 -29.46
C PHE A 564 6.36 56.93 -30.98
N LEU A 565 6.22 58.00 -31.76
CA LEU A 565 6.24 57.93 -33.23
C LEU A 565 7.59 57.42 -33.75
N SER A 566 8.70 57.76 -33.10
CA SER A 566 10.03 57.23 -33.47
C SER A 566 10.15 55.73 -33.18
N GLN A 567 9.67 55.25 -32.02
CA GLN A 567 9.64 53.83 -31.68
C GLN A 567 8.71 53.03 -32.60
N LEU A 568 7.53 53.57 -32.91
CA LEU A 568 6.59 52.95 -33.85
C LEU A 568 7.17 52.89 -35.26
N TYR A 569 7.90 53.93 -35.70
CA TYR A 569 8.58 53.93 -37.00
C TYR A 569 9.68 52.86 -37.06
N VAL A 570 10.54 52.76 -36.04
CA VAL A 570 11.58 51.71 -35.97
C VAL A 570 10.93 50.32 -35.99
N PHE A 571 9.94 50.06 -35.13
CA PHE A 571 9.24 48.78 -35.08
C PHE A 571 8.59 48.38 -36.42
N LEU A 572 7.95 49.33 -37.11
CA LEU A 572 7.33 49.08 -38.43
C LEU A 572 8.38 48.85 -39.52
N VAL A 573 9.56 49.50 -39.44
CA VAL A 573 10.67 49.28 -40.37
C VAL A 573 11.30 47.89 -40.14
N ASP A 574 11.46 47.47 -38.89
CA ASP A 574 12.05 46.18 -38.53
C ASP A 574 11.14 45.01 -38.90
N GLU A 575 9.83 45.10 -38.60
CA GLU A 575 8.84 44.09 -39.05
C GLU A 575 8.72 44.07 -40.59
N MET A 576 8.89 45.21 -41.27
CA MET A 576 8.95 45.27 -42.74
C MET A 576 10.24 44.65 -43.31
N HIS A 577 11.40 44.83 -42.67
CA HIS A 577 12.65 44.16 -43.06
C HIS A 577 12.57 42.65 -42.79
N ALA A 578 11.99 42.23 -41.67
CA ALA A 578 11.76 40.82 -41.37
C ALA A 578 10.81 40.17 -42.39
N ALA A 579 9.73 40.86 -42.77
CA ALA A 579 8.83 40.42 -43.83
C ALA A 579 9.54 40.32 -45.20
N LEU A 580 10.26 41.37 -45.60
CA LEU A 580 11.00 41.41 -46.87
C LEU A 580 12.05 40.30 -46.95
N ASN A 581 12.87 40.14 -45.90
CA ASN A 581 13.88 39.09 -45.84
C ASN A 581 13.24 37.70 -45.94
N LYS A 582 12.12 37.45 -45.24
CA LYS A 582 11.38 36.18 -45.32
C LYS A 582 10.74 35.91 -46.69
N THR A 583 10.40 36.95 -47.45
CA THR A 583 9.91 36.81 -48.84
C THR A 583 11.04 36.70 -49.88
N LEU A 584 12.23 37.22 -49.59
CA LEU A 584 13.40 37.16 -50.47
C LEU A 584 14.24 35.89 -50.24
N SER A 585 14.16 35.27 -49.05
CA SER A 585 14.86 34.03 -48.71
C SER A 585 14.24 32.75 -49.30
N VAL A 586 13.45 32.86 -50.37
CA VAL A 586 12.79 31.70 -50.99
C VAL A 586 13.78 30.89 -51.85
N ASP A 587 14.86 31.51 -52.34
CA ASP A 587 15.93 30.85 -53.10
C ASP A 587 17.06 30.26 -52.21
N SER A 588 16.85 30.15 -50.90
CA SER A 588 17.77 29.46 -49.98
C SER A 588 17.12 28.24 -49.29
N GLN A 589 16.48 27.38 -50.09
CA GLN A 589 16.06 26.04 -49.65
C GLN A 589 17.23 25.04 -49.71
N ASP A 590 18.29 25.32 -48.93
CA ASP A 590 19.31 24.35 -48.55
C ASP A 590 19.89 24.66 -47.15
N ALA A 591 19.08 25.29 -46.28
CA ALA A 591 19.34 25.30 -44.85
C ALA A 591 18.91 23.95 -44.27
N HIS A 592 19.88 23.10 -43.93
CA HIS A 592 19.63 21.87 -43.19
C HIS A 592 18.79 22.17 -41.95
N GLN A 593 17.58 21.58 -41.86
CA GLN A 593 16.90 21.49 -40.58
C GLN A 593 17.73 20.55 -39.70
N GLU A 594 18.29 21.08 -38.61
CA GLU A 594 18.95 20.26 -37.60
C GLU A 594 17.96 19.18 -37.13
N PRO A 595 18.38 17.90 -37.06
CA PRO A 595 17.50 16.85 -36.57
C PRO A 595 17.20 17.13 -35.10
N VAL A 596 15.96 17.51 -34.80
CA VAL A 596 15.52 17.76 -33.43
C VAL A 596 15.69 16.47 -32.62
N LEU A 597 16.70 16.46 -31.76
CA LEU A 597 16.97 15.37 -30.83
C LEU A 597 15.76 15.15 -29.93
N SER A 598 15.35 13.90 -29.73
CA SER A 598 14.24 13.60 -28.83
C SER A 598 14.65 13.74 -27.36
N CYS A 599 13.70 14.04 -26.48
CA CYS A 599 13.93 14.06 -25.02
C CYS A 599 14.61 12.78 -24.50
N ALA A 600 14.27 11.61 -25.07
CA ALA A 600 14.91 10.34 -24.70
C ALA A 600 16.41 10.29 -25.11
N GLN A 601 16.76 10.83 -26.29
CA GLN A 601 18.16 10.94 -26.73
C GLN A 601 18.93 11.96 -25.90
N LEU A 602 18.33 13.12 -25.60
CA LEU A 602 18.94 14.15 -24.75
C LEU A 602 19.19 13.66 -23.32
N LYS A 603 18.24 12.95 -22.68
CA LYS A 603 18.46 12.27 -21.39
C LYS A 603 19.62 11.27 -21.46
N HIS A 604 19.72 10.52 -22.55
CA HIS A 604 20.80 9.56 -22.74
C HIS A 604 22.17 10.27 -22.87
N PHE A 605 22.24 11.38 -23.59
CA PHE A 605 23.46 12.20 -23.69
C PHE A 605 23.81 12.89 -22.37
N ALA A 606 22.82 13.27 -21.57
CA ALA A 606 23.04 13.81 -20.23
C ALA A 606 23.69 12.78 -19.29
N ARG A 607 23.18 11.54 -19.26
CA ARG A 607 23.79 10.42 -18.52
C ARG A 607 25.18 10.05 -19.04
N GLU A 608 25.41 10.13 -20.36
CA GLU A 608 26.74 9.94 -20.94
C GLU A 608 27.73 11.05 -20.51
N ALA A 609 27.27 12.30 -20.39
CA ALA A 609 28.07 13.41 -19.89
C ALA A 609 28.36 13.28 -18.38
N GLU A 610 27.38 12.86 -17.56
CA GLU A 610 27.56 12.51 -16.13
C GLU A 610 28.67 11.46 -15.95
N LEU A 611 28.62 10.36 -16.71
CA LEU A 611 29.65 9.32 -16.68
C LEU A 611 31.03 9.84 -17.07
N ASN A 612 31.11 10.84 -17.97
CA ASN A 612 32.36 11.48 -18.34
C ASN A 612 32.77 12.63 -17.39
N THR A 613 32.05 12.83 -16.28
CA THR A 613 32.23 13.93 -15.30
C THR A 613 32.06 15.34 -15.88
N ASP A 614 31.46 15.44 -17.08
CA ASP A 614 31.26 16.70 -17.80
C ASP A 614 29.91 17.34 -17.42
N TYR A 615 29.82 17.73 -16.15
CA TYR A 615 28.57 18.20 -15.54
C TYR A 615 28.00 19.46 -16.20
N GLN A 616 28.82 20.27 -16.87
CA GLN A 616 28.34 21.45 -17.59
C GLN A 616 27.52 21.05 -18.82
N LEU A 617 28.01 20.06 -19.58
CA LEU A 617 27.31 19.53 -20.74
C LEU A 617 26.06 18.73 -20.35
N ALA A 618 26.14 17.93 -19.28
CA ALA A 618 24.98 17.23 -18.72
C ALA A 618 23.83 18.21 -18.36
N ALA A 619 24.17 19.32 -17.69
CA ALA A 619 23.19 20.35 -17.33
C ALA A 619 22.55 21.03 -18.55
N GLN A 620 23.29 21.22 -19.65
CA GLN A 620 22.75 21.76 -20.90
C GLN A 620 21.71 20.80 -21.52
N TYR A 621 22.03 19.50 -21.64
CA TYR A 621 21.09 18.52 -22.20
C TYR A 621 19.80 18.39 -21.38
N TYR A 622 19.87 18.42 -20.04
CA TYR A 622 18.66 18.45 -19.21
C TYR A 622 17.85 19.75 -19.39
N GLN A 623 18.51 20.90 -19.53
CA GLN A 623 17.83 22.16 -19.83
C GLN A 623 17.16 22.14 -21.22
N GLU A 624 17.78 21.50 -22.22
CA GLU A 624 17.18 21.30 -23.54
C GLU A 624 15.94 20.40 -23.49
N CYS A 625 15.97 19.26 -22.77
CA CYS A 625 14.78 18.44 -22.49
C CYS A 625 13.64 19.29 -21.91
N LEU A 626 13.94 20.09 -20.89
CA LEU A 626 12.98 20.98 -20.23
C LEU A 626 12.45 22.09 -21.15
N ILE A 627 13.25 22.58 -22.10
CA ILE A 627 12.82 23.58 -23.07
C ILE A 627 11.83 22.97 -24.08
N GLN A 628 12.09 21.74 -24.55
CA GLN A 628 11.21 21.00 -25.47
C GLN A 628 9.88 20.64 -24.81
N GLU A 629 9.90 19.92 -23.68
CA GLU A 629 8.71 19.34 -23.04
C GLU A 629 8.52 19.87 -21.61
N ARG A 630 8.02 21.11 -21.53
CA ARG A 630 7.76 21.84 -20.26
C ARG A 630 6.61 21.29 -19.41
N SER A 631 5.78 20.42 -19.97
CA SER A 631 4.59 19.86 -19.32
C SER A 631 4.83 18.53 -18.64
N GLU A 632 6.02 17.95 -18.79
CA GLU A 632 6.33 16.59 -18.33
C GLU A 632 7.12 16.64 -17.00
N PRO A 633 6.54 16.15 -15.87
CA PRO A 633 7.18 16.22 -14.55
C PRO A 633 8.43 15.34 -14.43
N SER A 634 8.51 14.23 -15.16
CA SER A 634 9.66 13.33 -15.08
C SER A 634 10.96 14.02 -15.50
N HIS A 635 10.91 14.98 -16.42
CA HIS A 635 12.08 15.76 -16.86
C HIS A 635 12.64 16.65 -15.75
N TRP A 636 11.77 17.25 -14.94
CA TRP A 636 12.17 18.02 -13.76
C TRP A 636 12.70 17.10 -12.66
N CYS A 637 12.17 15.89 -12.53
CA CYS A 637 12.66 14.88 -11.59
C CYS A 637 14.07 14.37 -11.98
N ASP A 638 14.30 14.06 -13.24
CA ASP A 638 15.62 13.66 -13.76
C ASP A 638 16.66 14.77 -13.53
N TYR A 639 16.30 16.04 -13.78
CA TYR A 639 17.19 17.18 -13.52
C TYR A 639 17.43 17.41 -12.01
N GLY A 640 16.43 17.15 -11.17
CA GLY A 640 16.59 17.14 -9.71
C GLY A 640 17.56 16.06 -9.22
N ALA A 641 17.48 14.85 -9.79
CA ALA A 641 18.42 13.76 -9.49
C ALA A 641 19.86 14.09 -9.93
N PHE A 642 20.04 14.76 -11.07
CA PHE A 642 21.34 15.31 -11.47
C PHE A 642 21.89 16.33 -10.45
N HIS A 643 21.05 17.23 -9.93
CA HIS A 643 21.49 18.15 -8.87
C HIS A 643 21.84 17.42 -7.56
N MET A 644 21.13 16.34 -7.22
CA MET A 644 21.49 15.45 -6.10
C MET A 644 22.89 14.83 -6.27
N LEU A 645 23.24 14.36 -7.48
CA LEU A 645 24.60 13.88 -7.79
C LEU A 645 25.66 14.97 -7.59
N THR A 646 25.37 16.21 -8.01
CA THR A 646 26.29 17.35 -7.85
C THR A 646 26.31 17.96 -6.43
N ALA A 647 25.54 17.38 -5.50
CA ALA A 647 25.31 17.88 -4.13
C ALA A 647 24.70 19.30 -4.02
N ASP A 648 24.04 19.79 -5.09
CA ASP A 648 23.27 21.03 -5.05
C ASP A 648 21.83 20.77 -4.60
N HIS A 649 21.68 20.47 -3.31
CA HIS A 649 20.40 20.12 -2.71
C HIS A 649 19.32 21.22 -2.84
N LEU A 650 19.73 22.50 -2.95
CA LEU A 650 18.80 23.62 -3.14
C LEU A 650 18.19 23.60 -4.53
N LYS A 651 19.00 23.46 -5.59
CA LYS A 651 18.48 23.31 -6.96
C LYS A 651 17.72 22.00 -7.14
N ALA A 652 18.14 20.93 -6.48
CA ALA A 652 17.40 19.66 -6.48
C ALA A 652 15.98 19.86 -5.92
N GLU A 653 15.84 20.50 -4.75
CA GLU A 653 14.55 20.84 -4.16
C GLU A 653 13.69 21.69 -5.10
N GLU A 654 14.24 22.77 -5.67
CA GLU A 654 13.52 23.60 -6.65
C GLU A 654 13.01 22.78 -7.85
N CYS A 655 13.83 21.86 -8.38
CA CYS A 655 13.45 21.01 -9.51
C CYS A 655 12.32 20.03 -9.16
N PHE A 656 12.39 19.35 -8.03
CA PHE A 656 11.30 18.46 -7.59
C PHE A 656 10.03 19.23 -7.26
N GLN A 657 10.13 20.43 -6.69
CA GLN A 657 8.99 21.34 -6.50
C GLN A 657 8.40 21.81 -7.83
N GLN A 658 9.22 22.11 -8.86
CA GLN A 658 8.69 22.42 -10.20
C GLN A 658 7.91 21.23 -10.77
N ALA A 659 8.41 20.00 -10.62
CA ALA A 659 7.70 18.79 -11.04
C ALA A 659 6.32 18.67 -10.36
N LEU A 660 6.26 18.87 -9.04
CA LEU A 660 5.01 18.85 -8.27
C LEU A 660 4.07 20.01 -8.60
N SER A 661 4.60 21.19 -8.96
CA SER A 661 3.79 22.34 -9.40
C SER A 661 3.07 22.11 -10.73
N ILE A 662 3.56 21.15 -11.53
CA ILE A 662 2.94 20.66 -12.77
C ILE A 662 1.99 19.49 -12.45
N GLN A 663 2.45 18.49 -11.70
CA GLN A 663 1.66 17.33 -11.29
C GLN A 663 1.91 16.95 -9.82
N GLN A 664 0.97 17.32 -8.95
CA GLN A 664 1.01 17.05 -7.50
C GLN A 664 0.89 15.56 -7.13
N THR A 665 0.66 14.69 -8.11
CA THR A 665 0.59 13.23 -7.95
C THR A 665 1.85 12.53 -8.47
N HIS A 666 2.90 13.27 -8.87
CA HIS A 666 4.13 12.65 -9.41
C HIS A 666 4.98 12.05 -8.28
N ILE A 667 4.88 10.74 -8.09
CA ILE A 667 5.42 10.03 -6.92
C ILE A 667 6.95 10.12 -6.78
N PRO A 668 7.78 9.93 -7.82
CA PRO A 668 9.22 10.08 -7.67
C PRO A 668 9.61 11.46 -7.08
N SER A 669 8.92 12.53 -7.48
CA SER A 669 9.16 13.86 -6.92
C SER A 669 8.57 14.07 -5.53
N LEU A 670 7.42 13.44 -5.18
CA LEU A 670 6.92 13.43 -3.79
C LEU A 670 7.94 12.76 -2.86
N LEU A 671 8.44 11.58 -3.25
CA LEU A 671 9.42 10.81 -2.48
C LEU A 671 10.75 11.56 -2.35
N MET A 672 11.25 12.20 -3.41
CA MET A 672 12.46 13.02 -3.33
C MET A 672 12.27 14.32 -2.54
N CYS A 673 11.10 14.96 -2.58
CA CYS A 673 10.78 16.08 -1.69
C CYS A 673 10.73 15.63 -0.22
N GLY A 674 10.21 14.42 0.07
CA GLY A 674 10.23 13.82 1.39
C GLY A 674 11.65 13.56 1.90
N VAL A 675 12.49 12.93 1.07
CA VAL A 675 13.91 12.65 1.39
C VAL A 675 14.70 13.95 1.61
N LEU A 676 14.57 14.96 0.75
CA LEU A 676 15.23 16.26 0.93
C LEU A 676 14.72 17.00 2.16
N SER A 677 13.43 16.90 2.47
CA SER A 677 12.86 17.52 3.67
C SER A 677 13.38 16.86 4.95
N GLU A 678 13.56 15.53 4.96
CA GLU A 678 14.22 14.80 6.05
C GLU A 678 15.69 15.21 6.20
N MET A 679 16.45 15.25 5.11
CA MET A 679 17.85 15.72 5.10
C MET A 679 18.00 17.18 5.59
N ASN A 680 17.01 18.03 5.28
CA ASN A 680 16.95 19.43 5.74
C ASN A 680 16.35 19.59 7.16
N GLY A 681 15.97 18.50 7.84
CA GLY A 681 15.39 18.52 9.19
C GLY A 681 13.93 18.99 9.29
N ARG A 682 13.23 19.14 8.16
CA ARG A 682 11.79 19.51 8.09
C ARG A 682 10.93 18.24 8.15
N TYR A 683 10.83 17.65 9.33
CA TYR A 683 10.18 16.35 9.51
C TYR A 683 8.66 16.36 9.26
N GLU A 684 7.96 17.46 9.59
CA GLU A 684 6.50 17.58 9.33
C GLU A 684 6.19 17.64 7.82
N ASP A 685 7.02 18.35 7.05
CA ASP A 685 6.91 18.42 5.58
C ASP A 685 7.23 17.04 4.97
N ALA A 686 8.30 16.39 5.45
CA ALA A 686 8.71 15.06 5.01
C ALA A 686 7.60 14.02 5.21
N GLU A 687 7.00 13.98 6.40
CA GLU A 687 5.85 13.14 6.72
C GLU A 687 4.69 13.40 5.74
N THR A 688 4.35 14.67 5.52
CA THR A 688 3.27 15.07 4.61
C THR A 688 3.53 14.59 3.17
N PHE A 689 4.77 14.66 2.68
CA PHE A 689 5.13 14.16 1.34
C PHE A 689 5.07 12.63 1.24
N PHE A 690 5.57 11.90 2.23
CA PHE A 690 5.53 10.43 2.25
C PHE A 690 4.10 9.89 2.41
N GLU A 691 3.30 10.44 3.34
CA GLU A 691 1.87 10.11 3.48
C GLU A 691 1.09 10.44 2.21
N ARG A 692 1.43 11.55 1.52
CA ARG A 692 0.79 11.87 0.25
C ARG A 692 1.14 10.83 -0.83
N ALA A 693 2.38 10.38 -0.91
CA ALA A 693 2.82 9.38 -1.90
C ALA A 693 2.07 8.05 -1.73
N THR A 694 1.97 7.53 -0.49
CA THR A 694 1.22 6.29 -0.18
C THR A 694 -0.29 6.44 -0.41
N CYS A 695 -0.82 7.66 -0.32
CA CYS A 695 -2.22 7.97 -0.68
C CYS A 695 -2.46 8.21 -2.18
N VAL A 696 -1.43 8.39 -3.01
CA VAL A 696 -1.56 8.52 -4.48
C VAL A 696 -1.55 7.14 -5.13
N GLU A 697 -0.55 6.32 -4.83
CA GLU A 697 -0.48 4.91 -5.25
C GLU A 697 -0.31 4.00 -4.02
N PRO A 698 -1.41 3.46 -3.47
CA PRO A 698 -1.36 2.50 -2.37
C PRO A 698 -0.59 1.20 -2.70
N ASN A 699 -0.39 0.91 -3.99
CA ASN A 699 0.30 -0.30 -4.47
C ASN A 699 1.82 -0.11 -4.58
N ASN A 700 2.35 1.10 -4.32
CA ASN A 700 3.75 1.41 -4.57
C ASN A 700 4.63 0.98 -3.38
N VAL A 701 5.38 -0.11 -3.56
CA VAL A 701 6.28 -0.71 -2.55
C VAL A 701 7.30 0.31 -2.01
N VAL A 702 7.91 1.07 -2.92
CA VAL A 702 8.97 2.04 -2.58
C VAL A 702 8.41 3.18 -1.73
N ALA A 703 7.19 3.66 -2.01
CA ALA A 703 6.56 4.71 -1.22
C ALA A 703 6.29 4.28 0.23
N TRP A 704 5.76 3.07 0.44
CA TRP A 704 5.51 2.53 1.77
C TRP A 704 6.81 2.25 2.53
N ALA A 705 7.80 1.62 1.89
CA ALA A 705 9.06 1.30 2.56
C ALA A 705 9.87 2.57 2.91
N LEU A 706 9.87 3.63 2.09
CA LEU A 706 10.46 4.92 2.44
C LEU A 706 9.72 5.60 3.60
N PHE A 707 8.38 5.52 3.64
CA PHE A 707 7.61 6.02 4.79
C PHE A 707 7.95 5.26 6.07
N GLY A 708 8.11 3.93 6.00
CA GLY A 708 8.56 3.10 7.12
C GLY A 708 9.95 3.47 7.63
N ILE A 709 10.93 3.66 6.73
CA ILE A 709 12.29 4.12 7.07
C ILE A 709 12.27 5.50 7.75
N PHE A 710 11.42 6.41 7.26
CA PHE A 710 11.22 7.72 7.86
C PHE A 710 10.60 7.61 9.27
N CYS A 711 9.49 6.89 9.44
CA CYS A 711 8.83 6.70 10.74
C CYS A 711 9.76 6.00 11.75
N GLN A 712 10.58 5.05 11.31
CA GLN A 712 11.60 4.41 12.16
C GLN A 712 12.69 5.39 12.60
N THR A 713 13.10 6.32 11.74
CA THR A 713 14.03 7.42 12.10
C THR A 713 13.40 8.35 13.15
N GLN A 714 12.09 8.54 13.13
CA GLN A 714 11.32 9.34 14.11
C GLN A 714 10.88 8.56 15.36
N GLU A 715 11.41 7.35 15.60
CA GLU A 715 11.04 6.44 16.70
C GLU A 715 9.53 6.05 16.74
N LYS A 716 8.81 6.27 15.63
CA LYS A 716 7.38 5.94 15.49
C LYS A 716 7.17 4.46 15.12
N CYS A 717 7.50 3.56 16.04
CA CYS A 717 7.51 2.11 15.79
C CYS A 717 6.22 1.54 15.19
N ILE A 718 5.03 2.01 15.63
CA ILE A 718 3.73 1.50 15.16
C ILE A 718 3.47 1.88 13.69
N GLU A 719 3.75 3.14 13.32
CA GLU A 719 3.61 3.62 11.94
C GLU A 719 4.65 2.97 11.01
N ALA A 720 5.88 2.76 11.50
CA ALA A 720 6.92 2.05 10.76
C ALA A 720 6.54 0.59 10.49
N GLU A 721 6.07 -0.14 11.50
CA GLU A 721 5.58 -1.53 11.34
C GLU A 721 4.41 -1.60 10.33
N MET A 722 3.45 -0.68 10.41
CA MET A 722 2.35 -0.57 9.47
C MET A 722 2.84 -0.38 8.03
N ALA A 723 3.76 0.57 7.83
CA ALA A 723 4.30 0.89 6.51
C ALA A 723 5.12 -0.28 5.91
N PHE A 724 5.93 -0.97 6.72
CA PHE A 724 6.65 -2.18 6.25
C PHE A 724 5.71 -3.36 5.98
N ARG A 725 4.66 -3.55 6.79
CA ARG A 725 3.63 -4.58 6.57
C ARG A 725 2.87 -4.34 5.26
N GLU A 726 2.46 -3.10 4.97
CA GLU A 726 1.84 -2.76 3.68
C GLU A 726 2.84 -2.88 2.52
N ALA A 727 4.10 -2.44 2.66
CA ALA A 727 5.13 -2.61 1.63
C ALA A 727 5.32 -4.09 1.24
N ASN A 728 5.44 -4.99 2.23
CA ASN A 728 5.57 -6.43 2.01
C ASN A 728 4.32 -7.03 1.34
N LYS A 729 3.12 -6.59 1.75
CA LYS A 729 1.86 -7.01 1.14
C LYS A 729 1.78 -6.63 -0.34
N GLN A 730 2.19 -5.40 -0.70
CA GLN A 730 2.22 -4.96 -2.10
C GLN A 730 3.29 -5.72 -2.90
N LEU A 731 4.49 -5.95 -2.32
CA LEU A 731 5.55 -6.72 -2.98
C LEU A 731 5.12 -8.16 -3.28
N ASN A 732 4.50 -8.84 -2.30
CA ASN A 732 3.96 -10.19 -2.48
C ASN A 732 2.89 -10.24 -3.58
N ALA A 733 2.03 -9.22 -3.67
CA ALA A 733 1.04 -9.12 -4.75
C ALA A 733 1.69 -8.94 -6.13
N VAL A 734 2.77 -8.17 -6.25
CA VAL A 734 3.55 -8.03 -7.49
C VAL A 734 4.19 -9.36 -7.88
N LEU A 735 4.90 -10.02 -6.96
CA LEU A 735 5.57 -11.31 -7.20
C LEU A 735 4.57 -12.41 -7.61
N LEU A 736 3.38 -12.45 -7.01
CA LEU A 736 2.31 -13.37 -7.41
C LEU A 736 1.82 -13.10 -8.85
N ASN A 737 1.58 -11.84 -9.21
CA ASN A 737 1.16 -11.46 -10.56
C ASN A 737 2.23 -11.81 -11.63
N GLU A 738 3.51 -11.57 -11.33
CA GLU A 738 4.61 -11.98 -12.22
C GLU A 738 4.64 -13.50 -12.39
N SER A 739 4.50 -14.27 -11.30
CA SER A 739 4.48 -15.74 -11.36
C SER A 739 3.31 -16.27 -12.21
N ALA A 740 2.12 -15.67 -12.09
CA ALA A 740 0.94 -16.04 -12.87
C ALA A 740 1.13 -15.74 -14.37
N SER A 741 1.60 -14.53 -14.70
CA SER A 741 1.87 -14.16 -16.11
C SER A 741 2.89 -15.08 -16.78
N ARG A 742 3.88 -15.57 -16.03
CA ARG A 742 4.91 -16.49 -16.53
C ARG A 742 4.39 -17.92 -16.71
N ALA A 743 3.43 -18.34 -15.89
CA ALA A 743 2.71 -19.61 -16.05
C ALA A 743 1.83 -19.62 -17.31
N GLU A 744 1.16 -18.52 -17.63
CA GLU A 744 0.34 -18.41 -18.85
C GLU A 744 1.21 -18.50 -20.13
N ILE A 745 2.32 -17.76 -20.18
CA ILE A 745 3.27 -17.77 -21.33
C ILE A 745 3.85 -19.18 -21.59
N THR A 746 4.13 -19.94 -20.53
CA THR A 746 4.63 -21.32 -20.67
C THR A 746 3.56 -22.30 -21.16
N SER A 747 2.27 -22.04 -20.89
CA SER A 747 1.16 -22.85 -21.40
C SER A 747 0.93 -22.65 -22.92
N ASP A 748 1.00 -21.40 -23.40
CA ASP A 748 0.86 -21.08 -24.83
C ASP A 748 2.04 -21.63 -25.66
N THR A 749 3.24 -21.67 -25.08
CA THR A 749 4.43 -22.23 -25.75
C THR A 749 4.30 -23.76 -25.99
N GLN A 750 3.46 -24.47 -25.23
CA GLN A 750 3.19 -25.90 -25.45
C GLN A 750 2.02 -26.16 -26.43
N SER A 751 1.16 -25.17 -26.69
CA SER A 751 0.03 -25.32 -27.62
C SER A 751 0.44 -25.17 -29.11
N GLY A 752 1.56 -24.51 -29.38
CA GLY A 752 2.03 -24.17 -30.74
C GLY A 752 2.74 -25.28 -31.53
N GLN A 753 3.09 -26.42 -30.92
CA GLN A 753 3.90 -27.49 -31.58
C GLN A 753 3.13 -28.78 -31.91
N LYS A 754 1.87 -28.70 -32.35
CA LYS A 754 1.15 -29.83 -32.96
C LYS A 754 0.27 -29.44 -34.15
N LYS A 755 0.89 -29.06 -35.26
CA LYS A 755 0.39 -29.21 -36.65
C LYS A 755 1.48 -28.81 -37.64
N ASP A 756 2.04 -29.82 -38.32
CA ASP A 756 2.30 -29.84 -39.77
C ASP A 756 3.23 -31.01 -40.11
N GLN A 757 2.64 -32.12 -40.57
CA GLN A 757 3.34 -33.20 -41.28
C GLN A 757 2.39 -33.86 -42.28
N LYS A 758 2.66 -33.61 -43.56
CA LYS A 758 2.32 -34.37 -44.79
C LYS A 758 3.08 -33.66 -45.94
N ASP A 759 3.70 -34.30 -46.92
CA ASP A 759 3.94 -35.72 -47.22
C ASP A 759 5.29 -35.83 -48.00
N GLU A 760 5.68 -37.05 -48.40
CA GLU A 760 6.71 -37.42 -49.43
C GLU A 760 8.22 -37.52 -49.06
N SER A 761 8.57 -38.69 -48.49
CA SER A 761 9.56 -39.67 -49.00
C SER A 761 10.95 -39.25 -49.54
N SER A 762 12.02 -39.78 -48.94
CA SER A 762 12.71 -41.05 -49.37
C SER A 762 14.18 -41.13 -48.89
N GLY A 763 14.68 -42.35 -48.59
CA GLY A 763 16.13 -42.64 -48.53
C GLY A 763 16.70 -43.18 -47.20
N ASN A 764 16.71 -44.51 -47.07
CA ASN A 764 17.81 -45.38 -46.57
C ASN A 764 19.24 -44.76 -46.58
N THR A 765 20.27 -45.13 -45.82
CA THR A 765 20.62 -46.17 -44.80
C THR A 765 22.06 -45.82 -44.30
N ASP A 766 22.78 -46.46 -43.35
CA ASP A 766 22.62 -47.65 -42.47
C ASP A 766 23.60 -47.53 -41.25
N GLU A 767 23.59 -48.50 -40.33
CA GLU A 767 24.70 -48.89 -39.39
C GLU A 767 25.22 -47.86 -38.33
N ALA A 768 25.83 -48.25 -37.20
CA ALA A 768 25.76 -49.46 -36.37
C ALA A 768 26.48 -49.20 -35.02
N ASP A 769 26.17 -50.02 -34.01
CA ASP A 769 26.96 -50.39 -32.82
C ASP A 769 27.51 -49.32 -31.84
N ALA A 770 27.62 -49.52 -30.53
CA ALA A 770 27.11 -50.43 -29.48
C ALA A 770 28.16 -50.45 -28.34
N VAL A 771 27.83 -51.17 -27.25
CA VAL A 771 28.55 -51.43 -25.98
C VAL A 771 27.87 -50.68 -24.82
N HIS A 772 26.92 -51.30 -24.09
CA HIS A 772 27.05 -52.39 -23.09
C HIS A 772 27.96 -51.97 -21.90
N GLU A 773 27.67 -52.25 -20.62
CA GLU A 773 26.64 -53.08 -19.98
C GLU A 773 26.45 -52.66 -18.49
N GLU A 774 25.25 -52.93 -17.95
CA GLU A 774 24.91 -53.68 -16.70
C GLU A 774 25.89 -53.68 -15.47
N ASP A 775 25.48 -53.89 -14.20
CA ASP A 775 24.22 -54.40 -13.63
C ASP A 775 23.95 -53.95 -12.16
N ARG A 776 22.81 -54.33 -11.58
CA ARG A 776 22.38 -54.24 -10.16
C ARG A 776 22.83 -55.53 -9.36
N PRO A 777 22.35 -55.91 -8.13
CA PRO A 777 21.35 -55.33 -7.18
C PRO A 777 21.65 -55.42 -5.64
N GLN A 778 20.73 -54.82 -4.83
CA GLN A 778 20.16 -55.23 -3.51
C GLN A 778 21.04 -56.00 -2.47
N ASN A 779 21.04 -55.74 -1.15
CA ASN A 779 20.19 -54.97 -0.21
C ASN A 779 21.04 -54.69 1.10
N ASP A 780 20.62 -54.12 2.24
CA ASP A 780 19.32 -53.75 2.83
C ASP A 780 19.44 -52.64 3.93
N GLN A 781 18.32 -52.28 4.58
CA GLN A 781 18.09 -51.57 5.87
C GLN A 781 19.25 -50.82 6.59
N GLU A 782 19.18 -49.47 6.65
CA GLU A 782 18.85 -48.70 7.88
C GLU A 782 18.78 -47.16 7.64
N SER A 783 18.18 -46.44 8.60
CA SER A 783 18.00 -44.97 8.68
C SER A 783 17.04 -44.30 7.66
N LYS A 784 15.86 -43.90 8.16
CA LYS A 784 15.08 -42.79 7.58
C LYS A 784 15.61 -41.48 8.15
N GLN A 785 16.12 -40.59 7.31
CA GLN A 785 16.19 -39.16 7.61
C GLN A 785 15.40 -38.38 6.58
N GLU A 786 14.80 -37.29 7.04
CA GLU A 786 13.88 -36.46 6.27
C GLU A 786 14.65 -35.72 5.17
N VAL A 787 14.27 -35.94 3.91
CA VAL A 787 14.67 -35.07 2.80
C VAL A 787 13.51 -34.13 2.53
N GLN A 788 13.61 -32.92 3.07
CA GLN A 788 12.79 -31.79 2.63
C GLN A 788 12.94 -31.66 1.11
N GLN A 789 11.84 -31.78 0.37
CA GLN A 789 11.85 -31.60 -1.08
C GLN A 789 12.08 -30.12 -1.37
N GLN A 790 13.34 -29.78 -1.67
CA GLN A 790 13.72 -28.45 -2.10
C GLN A 790 13.02 -28.10 -3.42
N ILE A 791 12.20 -27.06 -3.36
CA ILE A 791 11.69 -26.34 -4.54
C ILE A 791 12.90 -25.85 -5.35
N PRO A 792 12.91 -25.93 -6.70
CA PRO A 792 14.05 -25.48 -7.50
C PRO A 792 14.33 -23.98 -7.29
N PRO A 793 15.58 -23.58 -7.02
CA PRO A 793 15.92 -22.19 -6.74
C PRO A 793 16.04 -21.40 -8.05
N THR A 794 15.00 -20.66 -8.45
CA THR A 794 15.10 -19.67 -9.56
C THR A 794 14.02 -18.57 -9.55
N SER A 795 13.40 -18.27 -8.40
CA SER A 795 12.80 -16.95 -8.19
C SER A 795 13.86 -16.02 -7.60
N VAL A 796 14.03 -14.83 -8.18
CA VAL A 796 14.86 -13.79 -7.58
C VAL A 796 14.03 -13.17 -6.47
N GLN A 797 14.26 -13.58 -5.22
CA GLN A 797 13.66 -12.92 -4.06
C GLN A 797 14.29 -11.53 -3.91
N THR A 798 13.59 -10.51 -4.41
CA THR A 798 13.84 -9.11 -4.04
C THR A 798 13.05 -8.79 -2.77
N THR A 799 13.56 -7.84 -1.97
CA THR A 799 12.94 -7.37 -0.74
C THR A 799 12.47 -5.94 -0.88
N ILE A 800 11.59 -5.49 0.00
CA ILE A 800 11.11 -4.09 0.02
C ILE A 800 12.27 -3.10 0.18
N TYR A 801 13.31 -3.46 0.93
CA TYR A 801 14.47 -2.61 1.13
C TYR A 801 15.32 -2.55 -0.13
N MET A 802 15.59 -3.68 -0.80
CA MET A 802 16.39 -3.68 -2.04
C MET A 802 15.73 -2.87 -3.16
N GLU A 803 14.40 -2.94 -3.32
CA GLU A 803 13.67 -2.06 -4.26
C GLU A 803 13.86 -0.56 -3.90
N THR A 804 13.75 -0.19 -2.62
CA THR A 804 14.03 1.20 -2.21
C THR A 804 15.48 1.61 -2.43
N VAL A 805 16.44 0.72 -2.18
CA VAL A 805 17.88 1.00 -2.37
C VAL A 805 18.17 1.30 -3.83
N TRP A 806 17.63 0.53 -4.79
CA TRP A 806 17.81 0.82 -6.21
C TRP A 806 17.22 2.16 -6.62
N PHE A 807 16.00 2.48 -6.17
CA PHE A 807 15.38 3.79 -6.40
C PHE A 807 16.21 4.94 -5.81
N LEU A 808 16.71 4.79 -4.57
CA LEU A 808 17.52 5.81 -3.89
C LEU A 808 18.90 6.00 -4.54
N LEU A 809 19.54 4.91 -4.99
CA LEU A 809 20.81 4.96 -5.73
C LEU A 809 20.65 5.56 -7.13
N GLN A 810 19.51 5.36 -7.79
CA GLN A 810 19.18 5.99 -9.07
C GLN A 810 18.96 7.51 -8.93
N ASN A 811 18.47 7.98 -7.77
CA ASN A 811 18.27 9.40 -7.47
C ASN A 811 19.37 10.01 -6.59
N TYR A 812 20.51 9.31 -6.44
CA TYR A 812 21.69 9.76 -5.67
C TYR A 812 21.44 10.13 -4.19
N ALA A 813 20.40 9.56 -3.57
CA ALA A 813 20.04 9.76 -2.17
C ALA A 813 20.89 8.88 -1.21
N LEU A 814 22.21 9.10 -1.21
CA LEU A 814 23.21 8.18 -0.62
C LEU A 814 23.07 7.95 0.89
N GLN A 815 22.50 8.89 1.65
CA GLN A 815 22.29 8.74 3.09
C GLN A 815 21.12 7.79 3.39
N MET A 816 19.97 8.02 2.75
CA MET A 816 18.78 7.18 2.89
C MET A 816 19.05 5.76 2.34
N ALA A 817 19.82 5.63 1.25
CA ALA A 817 20.22 4.33 0.69
C ALA A 817 21.03 3.50 1.70
N GLN A 818 21.91 4.13 2.48
CA GLN A 818 22.65 3.44 3.54
C GLN A 818 21.74 2.97 4.67
N ARG A 819 20.71 3.75 5.04
CA ARG A 819 19.72 3.33 6.05
C ARG A 819 18.92 2.12 5.57
N ALA A 820 18.44 2.14 4.33
CA ALA A 820 17.72 1.02 3.74
C ALA A 820 18.58 -0.26 3.67
N LEU A 821 19.85 -0.16 3.25
CA LEU A 821 20.81 -1.29 3.31
C LEU A 821 21.03 -1.81 4.74
N ALA A 822 21.05 -0.94 5.75
CA ALA A 822 21.19 -1.37 7.14
C ALA A 822 19.97 -2.17 7.63
N LEU A 823 18.76 -1.91 7.10
CA LEU A 823 17.56 -2.68 7.42
C LEU A 823 17.53 -4.03 6.71
N GLU A 824 18.03 -4.11 5.47
CA GLU A 824 18.22 -5.37 4.73
C GLU A 824 19.20 -6.33 5.44
N LEU A 825 20.18 -5.83 6.18
CA LEU A 825 21.04 -6.67 7.03
C LEU A 825 20.31 -7.26 8.25
N LEU A 826 19.28 -6.57 8.72
CA LEU A 826 18.50 -6.90 9.92
C LEU A 826 17.26 -7.75 9.60
N SER A 827 16.83 -7.84 8.34
CA SER A 827 15.74 -8.72 7.95
C SER A 827 16.13 -10.20 8.12
N PRO A 828 15.21 -11.05 8.60
CA PRO A 828 15.39 -12.51 8.59
C PRO A 828 15.35 -13.04 7.15
N ASP A 829 14.42 -12.49 6.36
CA ASP A 829 14.34 -12.66 4.91
C ASP A 829 15.39 -11.75 4.26
N ARG A 830 16.62 -12.23 4.22
CA ARG A 830 17.68 -11.60 3.44
C ARG A 830 17.42 -11.89 1.97
N GLY A 831 17.35 -10.85 1.14
CA GLY A 831 17.42 -11.01 -0.30
C GLY A 831 18.75 -11.65 -0.72
N THR A 832 18.90 -11.96 -2.01
CA THR A 832 20.14 -12.58 -2.51
C THR A 832 21.37 -11.78 -2.05
N ILE A 833 22.28 -12.43 -1.32
CA ILE A 833 23.42 -11.79 -0.66
C ILE A 833 24.24 -11.00 -1.70
N SER A 834 24.42 -11.57 -2.89
CA SER A 834 25.02 -10.92 -4.05
C SER A 834 24.40 -9.56 -4.41
N SER A 835 23.06 -9.44 -4.39
CA SER A 835 22.36 -8.18 -4.72
C SER A 835 22.61 -7.08 -3.67
N TYR A 836 22.62 -7.44 -2.39
CA TYR A 836 22.97 -6.54 -1.30
C TYR A 836 24.39 -6.01 -1.45
N HIS A 837 25.38 -6.90 -1.66
CA HIS A 837 26.78 -6.49 -1.83
C HIS A 837 27.03 -5.69 -3.12
N LEU A 838 26.27 -5.95 -4.20
CA LEU A 838 26.30 -5.16 -5.43
C LEU A 838 25.78 -3.72 -5.20
N ALA A 839 24.66 -3.56 -4.51
CA ALA A 839 24.12 -2.24 -4.17
C ALA A 839 25.04 -1.48 -3.19
N LEU A 840 25.63 -2.18 -2.22
CA LEU A 840 26.63 -1.63 -1.30
C LEU A 840 27.90 -1.18 -2.03
N ALA A 841 28.39 -1.97 -3.00
CA ALA A 841 29.52 -1.58 -3.85
C ALA A 841 29.21 -0.31 -4.67
N LYS A 842 27.99 -0.21 -5.22
CA LYS A 842 27.54 0.98 -5.96
C LYS A 842 27.45 2.21 -5.05
N LEU A 843 26.97 2.05 -3.82
CA LEU A 843 26.96 3.11 -2.81
C LEU A 843 28.38 3.58 -2.46
N HIS A 844 29.33 2.65 -2.23
CA HIS A 844 30.73 2.99 -1.95
C HIS A 844 31.39 3.72 -3.13
N LEU A 845 31.15 3.28 -4.39
CA LEU A 845 31.65 3.96 -5.58
C LEU A 845 31.13 5.40 -5.69
N LEU A 846 29.82 5.62 -5.48
CA LEU A 846 29.23 6.96 -5.48
C LEU A 846 29.74 7.88 -4.36
N ARG A 847 30.43 7.33 -3.34
CA ARG A 847 31.14 8.07 -2.29
C ARG A 847 32.65 8.22 -2.55
N GLY A 848 33.20 7.61 -3.59
CA GLY A 848 34.65 7.53 -3.84
C GLY A 848 35.40 6.52 -2.97
N GLU A 849 34.69 5.62 -2.27
CA GLU A 849 35.26 4.66 -1.33
C GLU A 849 35.75 3.36 -2.04
N HIS A 850 36.72 3.51 -2.95
CA HIS A 850 37.15 2.43 -3.86
C HIS A 850 37.68 1.15 -3.17
N ASN A 851 38.13 1.22 -1.91
CA ASN A 851 38.59 0.03 -1.18
C ASN A 851 37.42 -0.76 -0.57
N SER A 852 36.44 -0.05 -0.01
CA SER A 852 35.19 -0.64 0.50
C SER A 852 34.39 -1.28 -0.64
N ALA A 853 34.32 -0.61 -1.80
CA ALA A 853 33.69 -1.15 -3.01
C ALA A 853 34.33 -2.47 -3.48
N GLU A 854 35.67 -2.57 -3.47
CA GLU A 854 36.38 -3.79 -3.86
C GLU A 854 36.09 -4.98 -2.92
N ALA A 855 35.97 -4.72 -1.62
CA ALA A 855 35.61 -5.74 -0.63
C ALA A 855 34.19 -6.26 -0.87
N SER A 856 33.21 -5.35 -1.02
CA SER A 856 31.82 -5.73 -1.30
C SER A 856 31.67 -6.49 -2.63
N LEU A 857 32.38 -6.08 -3.69
CA LEU A 857 32.34 -6.80 -4.97
C LEU A 857 32.93 -8.22 -4.88
N LYS A 858 34.00 -8.42 -4.10
CA LYS A 858 34.55 -9.76 -3.83
C LYS A 858 33.51 -10.67 -3.19
N GLU A 859 32.79 -10.17 -2.18
CA GLU A 859 31.71 -10.89 -1.52
C GLU A 859 30.57 -11.21 -2.53
N ALA A 860 30.15 -10.23 -3.33
CA ALA A 860 29.10 -10.40 -4.35
C ALA A 860 29.40 -11.51 -5.38
N LEU A 861 30.67 -11.64 -5.81
CA LEU A 861 31.11 -12.70 -6.72
C LEU A 861 31.21 -14.09 -6.08
N THR A 862 31.36 -14.21 -4.75
CA THR A 862 31.37 -15.53 -4.10
C THR A 862 30.01 -16.21 -4.15
N ASP A 863 28.94 -15.41 -4.14
CA ASP A 863 27.54 -15.87 -4.19
C ASP A 863 27.04 -16.05 -5.63
N ASN A 864 27.19 -15.04 -6.50
CA ASN A 864 26.72 -15.12 -7.89
C ASN A 864 27.77 -14.66 -8.91
N PHE A 865 28.69 -15.56 -9.27
CA PHE A 865 29.74 -15.27 -10.26
C PHE A 865 29.24 -15.05 -11.71
N GLN A 866 27.97 -15.34 -12.00
CA GLN A 866 27.38 -15.25 -13.35
C GLN A 866 26.66 -13.93 -13.61
N ASN A 867 26.38 -13.14 -12.57
CA ASN A 867 25.69 -11.86 -12.71
C ASN A 867 26.55 -10.83 -13.48
N PRO A 868 26.09 -10.33 -14.64
CA PRO A 868 26.86 -9.38 -15.46
C PRO A 868 27.05 -8.02 -14.77
N ASP A 869 26.10 -7.55 -13.95
CA ASP A 869 26.18 -6.23 -13.31
C ASP A 869 27.33 -6.14 -12.30
N ILE A 870 27.71 -7.26 -11.68
CA ILE A 870 28.86 -7.32 -10.75
C ILE A 870 30.17 -7.14 -11.55
N TRP A 871 30.31 -7.83 -12.69
CA TRP A 871 31.48 -7.71 -13.56
C TRP A 871 31.55 -6.32 -14.23
N ALA A 872 30.41 -5.72 -14.56
CA ALA A 872 30.32 -4.34 -15.04
C ALA A 872 30.86 -3.36 -13.99
N LEU A 873 30.37 -3.44 -12.76
CA LEU A 873 30.72 -2.53 -11.68
C LEU A 873 32.17 -2.74 -11.21
N TRP A 874 32.67 -3.98 -11.25
CA TRP A 874 34.07 -4.29 -11.00
C TRP A 874 34.98 -3.74 -12.11
N GLY A 875 34.59 -3.88 -13.38
CA GLY A 875 35.29 -3.24 -14.51
C GLY A 875 35.34 -1.72 -14.36
N HIS A 876 34.25 -1.11 -13.89
CA HIS A 876 34.19 0.32 -13.60
C HIS A 876 35.12 0.74 -12.46
N LEU A 877 35.14 0.01 -11.34
CA LEU A 877 36.06 0.24 -10.22
C LEU A 877 37.53 0.22 -10.67
N HIS A 878 37.95 -0.78 -11.46
CA HIS A 878 39.32 -0.82 -12.00
C HIS A 878 39.59 0.30 -13.01
N TYR A 879 38.60 0.71 -13.79
CA TYR A 879 38.75 1.85 -14.70
C TYR A 879 39.01 3.15 -13.93
N GLU A 880 38.30 3.41 -12.84
CA GLU A 880 38.54 4.58 -11.98
C GLU A 880 39.89 4.52 -11.25
N LYS A 881 40.34 3.33 -10.82
CA LYS A 881 41.69 3.13 -10.27
C LYS A 881 42.82 3.29 -11.32
N GLY A 882 42.49 3.25 -12.62
CA GLY A 882 43.46 3.27 -13.72
C GLY A 882 44.02 1.90 -14.14
N ASP A 883 43.49 0.80 -13.58
CA ASP A 883 43.90 -0.59 -13.87
C ASP A 883 43.27 -1.11 -15.19
N TYR A 884 43.59 -0.47 -16.31
CA TYR A 884 42.99 -0.74 -17.62
C TYR A 884 43.20 -2.18 -18.15
N SER A 885 44.10 -2.97 -17.57
CA SER A 885 44.26 -4.40 -17.87
C SER A 885 43.16 -5.25 -17.23
N GLN A 886 42.85 -5.02 -15.95
CA GLN A 886 41.82 -5.74 -15.22
C GLN A 886 40.42 -5.24 -15.60
N ALA A 887 40.26 -3.93 -15.82
CA ALA A 887 39.01 -3.35 -16.33
C ALA A 887 38.58 -3.98 -17.67
N GLN A 888 39.51 -4.14 -18.62
CA GLN A 888 39.23 -4.80 -19.91
C GLN A 888 38.70 -6.21 -19.73
N SER A 889 39.37 -7.04 -18.93
CA SER A 889 38.98 -8.45 -18.71
C SER A 889 37.59 -8.57 -18.08
N CYS A 890 37.26 -7.67 -17.15
CA CYS A 890 35.92 -7.62 -16.53
C CYS A 890 34.85 -7.22 -17.55
N TYR A 891 35.11 -6.20 -18.38
CA TYR A 891 34.16 -5.76 -19.41
C TYR A 891 33.98 -6.79 -20.54
N GLU A 892 35.05 -7.43 -21.01
CA GLU A 892 34.98 -8.54 -21.98
C GLU A 892 34.09 -9.67 -21.42
N ARG A 893 34.36 -10.12 -20.19
CA ARG A 893 33.55 -11.14 -19.49
C ARG A 893 32.09 -10.73 -19.28
N THR A 894 31.81 -9.44 -19.12
CA THR A 894 30.44 -8.93 -18.99
C THR A 894 29.68 -9.02 -20.32
N LEU A 895 30.36 -8.77 -21.45
CA LEU A 895 29.78 -8.80 -22.79
C LEU A 895 29.68 -10.22 -23.40
N ASP A 896 30.43 -11.17 -22.85
CA ASP A 896 30.37 -12.60 -23.22
C ASP A 896 29.32 -13.39 -22.39
N SER A 897 28.61 -12.73 -21.47
CA SER A 897 27.58 -13.36 -20.63
C SER A 897 26.24 -13.51 -21.36
N VAL A 898 25.41 -14.47 -20.90
CA VAL A 898 24.10 -14.79 -21.52
C VAL A 898 23.02 -13.75 -21.19
N LEU A 899 23.19 -13.00 -20.11
CA LEU A 899 22.29 -11.93 -19.68
C LEU A 899 22.94 -10.58 -19.98
N ASP A 900 22.16 -9.64 -20.51
CA ASP A 900 22.63 -8.26 -20.71
C ASP A 900 22.78 -7.53 -19.38
N ALA A 901 23.90 -6.82 -19.18
CA ALA A 901 24.07 -5.89 -18.07
C ALA A 901 23.13 -4.67 -18.18
N SER A 902 22.67 -4.17 -17.03
CA SER A 902 21.74 -3.03 -16.90
C SER A 902 22.23 -1.75 -17.60
N ASP A 903 23.54 -1.46 -17.57
CA ASP A 903 24.17 -0.36 -18.30
C ASP A 903 25.22 -0.88 -19.29
N THR A 904 24.75 -1.48 -20.38
CA THR A 904 25.64 -1.96 -21.45
C THR A 904 26.34 -0.84 -22.23
N HIS A 905 25.81 0.39 -22.19
CA HIS A 905 26.33 1.52 -22.97
C HIS A 905 27.66 2.03 -22.42
N SER A 906 27.73 2.27 -21.11
CA SER A 906 28.97 2.71 -20.47
C SER A 906 30.08 1.67 -20.66
N ILE A 907 29.75 0.38 -20.56
CA ILE A 907 30.68 -0.74 -20.80
C ILE A 907 31.30 -0.65 -22.21
N TYR A 908 30.49 -0.49 -23.27
CA TYR A 908 31.04 -0.38 -24.63
C TYR A 908 31.92 0.86 -24.80
N LEU A 909 31.53 2.01 -24.25
CA LEU A 909 32.33 3.24 -24.30
C LEU A 909 33.68 3.09 -23.58
N ARG A 910 33.67 2.51 -22.37
CA ARG A 910 34.88 2.29 -21.55
C ARG A 910 35.81 1.24 -22.17
N LEU A 911 35.29 0.07 -22.54
CA LEU A 911 36.06 -1.00 -23.17
C LEU A 911 36.66 -0.56 -24.51
N GLY A 912 35.86 0.07 -25.38
CA GLY A 912 36.36 0.62 -26.64
C GLY A 912 37.45 1.66 -26.43
N SER A 913 37.32 2.51 -25.40
CA SER A 913 38.35 3.51 -25.07
C SER A 913 39.65 2.87 -24.56
N ILE A 914 39.57 1.78 -23.78
CA ILE A 914 40.76 1.00 -23.38
C ILE A 914 41.47 0.42 -24.62
N TYR A 915 40.73 -0.15 -25.57
CA TYR A 915 41.33 -0.65 -26.82
C TYR A 915 41.97 0.46 -27.64
N LEU A 916 41.37 1.67 -27.71
CA LEU A 916 41.99 2.83 -28.37
C LEU A 916 43.29 3.26 -27.69
N GLN A 917 43.36 3.22 -26.37
CA GLN A 917 44.58 3.56 -25.61
C GLN A 917 45.69 2.51 -25.78
N LYS A 918 45.32 1.22 -25.87
CA LYS A 918 46.28 0.10 -26.07
C LYS A 918 46.73 -0.09 -27.52
N GLY A 919 46.11 0.61 -28.48
CA GLY A 919 46.39 0.46 -29.91
C GLY A 919 45.69 -0.72 -30.58
N GLU A 920 44.75 -1.40 -29.90
CA GLU A 920 44.01 -2.56 -30.40
C GLU A 920 42.81 -2.13 -31.27
N TYR A 921 43.05 -1.28 -32.27
CA TYR A 921 41.98 -0.58 -33.01
C TYR A 921 41.02 -1.52 -33.76
N GLU A 922 41.50 -2.68 -34.23
CA GLU A 922 40.66 -3.69 -34.89
C GLU A 922 39.63 -4.34 -33.94
N LYS A 923 39.88 -4.34 -32.61
CA LYS A 923 38.88 -4.71 -31.59
C LYS A 923 38.03 -3.52 -31.15
N ALA A 924 38.61 -2.31 -31.11
CA ALA A 924 37.86 -1.09 -30.80
C ALA A 924 36.71 -0.84 -31.79
N ARG A 925 36.95 -1.00 -33.10
CA ARG A 925 35.95 -0.77 -34.16
C ARG A 925 34.64 -1.57 -33.96
N PRO A 926 34.65 -2.92 -33.85
CA PRO A 926 33.41 -3.68 -33.65
C PRO A 926 32.70 -3.37 -32.32
N VAL A 927 33.43 -3.01 -31.26
CA VAL A 927 32.82 -2.60 -29.98
C VAL A 927 32.06 -1.28 -30.12
N PHE A 928 32.67 -0.24 -30.71
CA PHE A 928 31.96 1.02 -30.95
C PHE A 928 30.84 0.88 -31.99
N LEU A 929 30.96 -0.02 -32.97
CA LEU A 929 29.84 -0.36 -33.87
C LEU A 929 28.66 -0.99 -33.14
N ARG A 930 28.88 -1.80 -32.09
CA ARG A 930 27.79 -2.30 -31.23
C ARG A 930 27.17 -1.17 -30.41
N ALA A 931 28.00 -0.29 -29.84
CA ALA A 931 27.52 0.90 -29.12
C ALA A 931 26.61 1.78 -30.01
N CYS A 932 27.08 2.15 -31.21
CA CYS A 932 26.30 2.96 -32.16
C CYS A 932 24.97 2.30 -32.59
N LYS A 933 24.89 0.96 -32.57
CA LYS A 933 23.67 0.21 -32.90
C LYS A 933 22.67 0.15 -31.75
N ARG A 934 23.14 0.06 -30.50
CA ARG A 934 22.29 -0.02 -29.29
C ARG A 934 21.83 1.37 -28.82
N SER A 935 22.73 2.33 -28.87
CA SER A 935 22.59 3.66 -28.26
C SER A 935 23.50 4.67 -28.99
N PRO A 936 23.07 5.22 -30.14
CA PRO A 936 23.85 6.18 -30.92
C PRO A 936 23.93 7.54 -30.22
N SER A 937 25.16 8.01 -30.01
CA SER A 937 25.52 9.31 -29.43
C SER A 937 26.65 9.98 -30.21
N CYS A 938 26.83 11.29 -30.03
CA CYS A 938 27.95 12.00 -30.67
C CYS A 938 29.31 11.36 -30.28
N LEU A 939 29.47 10.97 -29.01
CA LEU A 939 30.69 10.33 -28.52
C LEU A 939 30.90 8.92 -29.11
N THR A 940 29.86 8.09 -29.22
CA THR A 940 30.01 6.74 -29.83
C THR A 940 30.42 6.83 -31.30
N TRP A 941 29.82 7.75 -32.07
CA TRP A 941 30.21 7.99 -33.47
C TRP A 941 31.62 8.60 -33.59
N LEU A 942 31.99 9.55 -32.72
CA LEU A 942 33.34 10.12 -32.65
C LEU A 942 34.39 9.03 -32.36
N ARG A 943 34.17 8.22 -31.32
CA ARG A 943 35.07 7.14 -30.91
C ARG A 943 35.16 6.03 -31.97
N LEU A 944 34.07 5.72 -32.67
CA LEU A 944 34.08 4.85 -33.84
C LEU A 944 34.90 5.44 -34.99
N GLY A 945 34.75 6.74 -35.28
CA GLY A 945 35.54 7.45 -36.29
C GLY A 945 37.03 7.39 -36.00
N ILE A 946 37.43 7.66 -34.76
CA ILE A 946 38.81 7.53 -34.27
C ILE A 946 39.31 6.08 -34.42
N ALA A 947 38.51 5.09 -34.03
CA ALA A 947 38.87 3.68 -34.17
C ALA A 947 39.09 3.28 -35.64
N CYS A 948 38.17 3.66 -36.53
CA CYS A 948 38.31 3.40 -37.97
C CYS A 948 39.56 4.09 -38.54
N TYR A 949 39.75 5.37 -38.23
CA TYR A 949 40.91 6.13 -38.69
C TYR A 949 42.24 5.50 -38.25
N ARG A 950 42.34 5.09 -36.98
CA ARG A 950 43.57 4.45 -36.45
C ARG A 950 43.77 3.02 -36.96
N VAL A 951 42.70 2.25 -37.22
CA VAL A 951 42.79 1.01 -38.03
C VAL A 951 43.36 1.32 -39.41
N ILE A 952 42.92 2.38 -40.07
CA ILE A 952 43.33 2.74 -41.43
C ILE A 952 44.78 3.25 -41.48
N ALA A 953 45.24 3.95 -40.44
CA ALA A 953 46.64 4.32 -40.26
C ALA A 953 47.56 3.11 -40.07
N LEU A 954 47.13 2.06 -39.34
CA LEU A 954 47.86 0.78 -39.26
C LEU A 954 47.78 -0.05 -40.55
N SER A 955 46.58 -0.14 -41.14
CA SER A 955 46.29 -0.94 -42.33
C SER A 955 46.65 -0.23 -43.65
N PHE A 956 47.63 0.67 -43.59
CA PHE A 956 48.26 1.30 -44.74
C PHE A 956 48.93 0.30 -45.71
N GLN A 957 48.96 -0.98 -45.35
CA GLN A 957 49.40 -2.11 -46.17
C GLN A 957 48.26 -2.85 -46.93
N THR A 958 46.96 -2.58 -46.67
CA THR A 958 45.84 -3.40 -47.20
C THR A 958 44.68 -2.67 -47.90
N GLY A 959 44.78 -1.35 -48.12
CA GLY A 959 44.09 -0.68 -49.25
C GLY A 959 42.62 -0.24 -49.09
N ARG A 960 42.03 -0.26 -47.89
CA ARG A 960 40.60 0.10 -47.67
C ARG A 960 40.39 1.62 -47.44
N LYS A 961 40.45 2.42 -48.50
CA LYS A 961 40.42 3.90 -48.40
C LYS A 961 39.03 4.56 -48.27
N LEU A 962 37.98 3.97 -48.86
CA LEU A 962 36.67 4.63 -48.99
C LEU A 962 35.87 4.70 -47.67
N GLU A 963 35.95 3.68 -46.83
CA GLU A 963 35.27 3.62 -45.52
C GLU A 963 35.83 4.67 -44.54
N ALA A 964 37.12 5.00 -44.67
CA ALA A 964 37.79 6.07 -43.93
C ALA A 964 37.16 7.44 -44.21
N GLU A 965 36.97 7.72 -45.50
CA GLU A 965 36.49 9.00 -46.00
C GLU A 965 35.04 9.27 -45.56
N GLN A 966 34.18 8.25 -45.62
CA GLN A 966 32.81 8.35 -45.15
C GLN A 966 32.75 8.57 -43.63
N SER A 967 33.53 7.83 -42.86
CA SER A 967 33.59 7.96 -41.39
C SER A 967 34.06 9.35 -40.97
N TYR A 968 35.11 9.89 -41.61
CA TYR A 968 35.63 11.23 -41.35
C TYR A 968 34.67 12.35 -41.81
N LYS A 969 34.02 12.19 -42.98
CA LYS A 969 32.99 13.14 -43.45
C LYS A 969 31.79 13.20 -42.49
N TYR A 970 31.35 12.07 -41.93
CA TYR A 970 30.33 12.06 -40.87
C TYR A 970 30.81 12.72 -39.58
N ALA A 971 32.05 12.46 -39.16
CA ALA A 971 32.63 13.05 -37.95
C ALA A 971 32.75 14.58 -38.05
N LEU A 972 33.25 15.12 -39.17
CA LEU A 972 33.28 16.58 -39.43
C LEU A 972 31.88 17.18 -39.51
N LYS A 973 30.92 16.49 -40.13
CA LYS A 973 29.52 16.95 -40.24
C LYS A 973 28.82 17.06 -38.87
N MET A 974 29.35 16.40 -37.85
CA MET A 974 28.87 16.47 -36.46
C MET A 974 29.67 17.45 -35.57
N ASN A 975 30.40 18.41 -36.15
CA ASN A 975 31.16 19.46 -35.44
C ASN A 975 32.19 18.91 -34.42
N LEU A 976 33.22 18.20 -34.90
CA LEU A 976 34.41 17.93 -34.11
C LEU A 976 35.08 19.23 -33.62
N GLN A 977 35.37 19.31 -32.31
CA GLN A 977 36.13 20.42 -31.70
C GLN A 977 37.48 20.00 -31.09
N GLU A 978 37.90 18.74 -31.24
CA GLU A 978 39.16 18.25 -30.66
C GLU A 978 40.36 18.66 -31.54
N GLU A 979 40.91 19.85 -31.29
CA GLU A 979 41.99 20.46 -32.10
C GLU A 979 43.20 19.54 -32.29
N SER A 980 43.64 18.85 -31.23
CA SER A 980 44.79 17.93 -31.30
C SER A 980 44.57 16.73 -32.23
N LEU A 981 43.34 16.23 -32.31
CA LEU A 981 42.97 15.16 -33.24
C LEU A 981 42.87 15.71 -34.67
N LEU A 982 42.35 16.92 -34.86
CA LEU A 982 42.32 17.59 -36.16
C LEU A 982 43.75 17.86 -36.67
N GLU A 983 44.67 18.29 -35.81
CA GLU A 983 46.09 18.44 -36.13
C GLU A 983 46.74 17.10 -36.49
N GLU A 984 46.56 16.03 -35.69
CA GLU A 984 47.06 14.67 -36.01
C GLU A 984 46.51 14.18 -37.35
N ILE A 985 45.25 14.47 -37.66
CA ILE A 985 44.61 14.13 -38.93
C ILE A 985 45.20 14.96 -40.09
N HIS A 986 45.39 16.27 -39.93
CA HIS A 986 45.94 17.14 -40.96
C HIS A 986 47.43 16.86 -41.26
N GLU A 987 48.23 16.55 -40.24
CA GLU A 987 49.64 16.16 -40.42
C GLU A 987 49.73 14.84 -41.21
N LEU A 988 48.86 13.88 -40.91
CA LEU A 988 48.83 12.59 -41.61
C LEU A 988 48.23 12.72 -43.03
N GLN A 989 47.21 13.56 -43.24
CA GLN A 989 46.72 13.96 -44.57
C GLN A 989 47.85 14.52 -45.44
N SER A 990 48.67 15.42 -44.87
CA SER A 990 49.85 15.99 -45.52
C SER A 990 50.93 14.93 -45.81
N ARG A 991 51.16 13.99 -44.89
CA ARG A 991 52.14 12.90 -45.04
C ARG A 991 51.72 11.85 -46.08
N VAL A 992 50.42 11.70 -46.32
CA VAL A 992 49.84 10.66 -47.19
C VAL A 992 49.38 11.19 -48.57
N GLY A 993 49.12 12.49 -48.70
CA GLY A 993 48.52 13.07 -49.91
C GLY A 993 47.02 12.73 -50.02
N PHE A 994 46.28 12.89 -48.93
CA PHE A 994 44.84 12.58 -48.85
C PHE A 994 44.01 13.81 -48.46
N GLY A 995 42.98 14.12 -49.24
CA GLY A 995 41.84 14.97 -48.83
C GLY A 995 42.12 16.47 -48.59
N ASN A 996 42.28 17.25 -49.66
CA ASN A 996 42.04 18.70 -49.59
C ASN A 996 40.51 18.95 -49.63
N PRO A 997 39.88 19.64 -48.66
CA PRO A 997 38.42 19.76 -48.53
C PRO A 997 37.73 20.68 -49.57
N SER A 998 38.36 20.91 -50.73
CA SER A 998 37.89 21.82 -51.79
C SER A 998 37.56 21.13 -53.12
N PHE A 999 37.31 19.81 -53.11
CA PHE A 999 36.82 19.01 -54.24
C PHE A 999 35.80 17.95 -53.80
#